data_AF-A0A1F5B745-F1
#
_entry.id   AF-A0A1F5B745-F1
#
_cell.length_a   1.000
_cell.length_b   1.000
_cell.length_c   1.000
_cell.angle_alpha   90.00
_cell.angle_beta   90.00
_cell.angle_gamma   90.00
#
_symmetry.space_group_name_H-M   'P 1'
#
loop_
_entity.id
_entity.type
_entity.pdbx_description
1 polymer ?
#
loop_
_entity_poly.entity_id
_entity_poly.type
_entity_poly.pdbx_seq_one_letter_code
_entity_poly.pdbx_strand_id
1 'polypeptide(L)'
;MRAAVKKAVIWVLLLPFLVPGPASGQAGASALSAETPGAFVDRIQGLLRTGDLPAYLQAFAPDIRAAEQARLEAFFDDLQMTEVSLRTAGVQSAADGPARAFLQAFFENAHSAAIESWTLTLERREASWSVVRLDVTGNRTRLYKISIPSERAQRARRVEVTHADIRFTFADAAVFYDNIPGLETALVIVGKGKVVFSPGDLNEKHQLELLYKKNRIEDDVESLYVRCSSGFFASNIRVETGDGLPAVSDVERNRAAAVFSRNYSRSFTIESSHSKNLLSFLPQGDEAVLEFKARKAGELSYIYYPFSSDEVSLYDRGKERFISLYSPDPASGPPLKRLFISLAEKFDISACALDLSYSPASSYLSGKARIEVVPSVDLLESIKLRFNPDFEILKITDEENRELFYTWDKLRKILYVYFLSPLVAKVPTAIEVFYRGRMLPAAPSTDVIAQSGTNVNIRRGPRYETYFFTHAGFWYPGPAAEDYFLARLTLVIPPGYKCVANGELVAKGRREDLDDVVAIEKAGSPVYTFVSRSPVKYLSFIVGKFDQQKERAGPVPVTGYVSSEILDSRLAIVDQAADILDFYGRAFGPYPYEKLGIVFRLWPVFGGHSPASFIVINEVPWVGDTGFPRPVDTPVDLSAWEEYFLAHEIAHQWWGQGVSFDSYKDQWLSEGLSQFAAASYLRRKHGEAAFASILKKFARWTEKKSFRGPIVMGSRLSYHDFQAYQSIVYNKAALALFMLQDLIGRETFEAGLRSFFEKHKFRAARTAEFIAAMESASGQDLKAFFQGWFSSWELPEVRTTWTETPVPEGVRLDFRVTQVKGRFIFPLWIEWTRAGETGRTKVVVDETTEEISLTLPRRPEKIRVNPDKAVPGKFT
;
A
#
# COMPACT_ATOMS: atom_id res chain seq x y z
N MET A 1 57.38 17.46 26.46
CA MET A 1 58.65 18.01 25.92
C MET A 1 58.49 18.10 24.41
N ARG A 2 58.34 19.31 23.86
CA ARG A 2 59.37 20.04 23.07
C ARG A 2 59.92 19.20 21.90
N ALA A 3 60.04 19.66 20.67
CA ALA A 3 59.59 20.80 19.88
C ALA A 3 60.18 20.55 18.46
N ALA A 4 59.46 20.97 17.41
CA ALA A 4 59.93 21.36 16.08
C ALA A 4 60.72 20.35 15.20
N VAL A 5 60.36 20.28 13.91
CA VAL A 5 61.19 20.79 12.78
C VAL A 5 60.59 20.39 11.40
N LYS A 6 60.34 21.44 10.60
CA LYS A 6 60.46 21.62 9.13
C LYS A 6 59.73 20.73 8.09
N LYS A 7 58.96 21.47 7.28
CA LYS A 7 58.68 21.38 5.83
C LYS A 7 59.50 20.37 5.00
N ALA A 8 58.79 19.56 4.20
CA ALA A 8 59.16 19.23 2.83
C ALA A 8 57.89 18.93 2.02
N VAL A 9 57.64 19.74 0.98
CA VAL A 9 56.59 19.57 -0.03
C VAL A 9 57.20 18.77 -1.17
N ILE A 10 56.60 17.64 -1.55
CA ILE A 10 56.94 16.87 -2.75
C ILE A 10 55.74 16.96 -3.69
N TRP A 11 55.97 17.56 -4.86
CA TRP A 11 55.06 17.55 -6.01
C TRP A 11 55.35 16.32 -6.88
N VAL A 12 54.32 15.53 -7.19
CA VAL A 12 54.33 14.55 -8.29
C VAL A 12 53.05 14.68 -9.11
N LEU A 13 53.24 15.21 -10.32
CA LEU A 13 52.64 14.88 -11.63
C LEU A 13 51.24 14.23 -11.70
N LEU A 14 50.30 14.97 -12.29
CA LEU A 14 49.24 14.42 -13.15
C LEU A 14 49.21 15.23 -14.46
N LEU A 15 49.57 14.55 -15.55
CA LEU A 15 49.44 14.99 -16.94
C LEU A 15 47.97 14.90 -17.39
N PRO A 16 47.43 15.88 -18.13
CA PRO A 16 46.14 15.77 -18.80
C PRO A 16 46.32 15.19 -20.22
N PHE A 17 45.41 14.30 -20.63
CA PHE A 17 45.27 13.87 -22.02
C PHE A 17 44.42 14.87 -22.82
N LEU A 18 44.86 15.10 -24.06
CA LEU A 18 44.45 16.10 -25.04
C LEU A 18 42.99 15.99 -25.51
N VAL A 19 42.40 17.16 -25.78
CA VAL A 19 41.28 17.39 -26.72
C VAL A 19 41.86 18.08 -27.98
N PRO A 20 41.35 17.86 -29.21
CA PRO A 20 41.96 18.38 -30.44
C PRO A 20 41.74 19.90 -30.58
N GLY A 21 42.76 20.61 -31.06
CA GLY A 21 42.73 22.05 -31.28
C GLY A 21 41.93 22.46 -32.53
N PRO A 22 41.40 23.71 -32.59
CA PRO A 22 40.82 24.25 -33.81
C PRO A 22 41.90 24.87 -34.70
N ALA A 23 41.72 24.69 -36.00
CA ALA A 23 42.52 25.30 -37.04
C ALA A 23 42.36 26.84 -37.05
N SER A 24 43.46 27.53 -37.31
CA SER A 24 43.56 28.97 -37.51
C SER A 24 42.84 29.41 -38.79
N GLY A 25 41.75 30.17 -38.61
CA GLY A 25 41.07 30.94 -39.65
C GLY A 25 41.11 32.43 -39.32
N GLN A 26 41.37 33.24 -40.33
CA GLN A 26 41.74 34.66 -40.29
C GLN A 26 40.77 35.60 -39.54
N ALA A 27 41.36 36.68 -39.03
CA ALA A 27 40.68 37.83 -38.47
C ALA A 27 39.74 38.50 -39.50
N GLY A 28 38.45 38.51 -39.17
CA GLY A 28 37.44 39.42 -39.69
C GLY A 28 36.63 39.94 -38.52
N ALA A 29 36.62 41.25 -38.31
CA ALA A 29 35.90 41.91 -37.23
C ALA A 29 34.39 41.65 -37.35
N SER A 30 33.75 41.07 -36.32
CA SER A 30 32.29 40.99 -36.18
C SER A 30 31.87 40.54 -34.78
N ALA A 31 31.03 41.39 -34.15
CA ALA A 31 30.12 41.12 -33.03
C ALA A 31 30.70 40.80 -31.63
N LEU A 32 30.47 41.73 -30.69
CA LEU A 32 30.33 41.45 -29.25
C LEU A 32 29.50 40.18 -29.08
N SER A 33 30.05 39.16 -28.42
CA SER A 33 29.31 37.93 -28.12
C SER A 33 28.14 38.27 -27.20
N ALA A 34 26.95 38.40 -27.79
CA ALA A 34 25.69 38.52 -27.10
C ALA A 34 25.59 37.42 -26.03
N GLU A 35 25.52 37.79 -24.75
CA GLU A 35 25.25 36.86 -23.64
C GLU A 35 24.02 36.02 -23.99
N THR A 36 24.08 34.70 -23.82
CA THR A 36 22.92 33.83 -24.04
C THR A 36 22.00 33.86 -22.81
N PRO A 37 20.70 33.57 -22.95
CA PRO A 37 19.80 33.46 -21.79
C PRO A 37 20.32 32.49 -20.71
N GLY A 38 20.96 31.39 -21.11
CA GLY A 38 21.58 30.44 -20.18
C GLY A 38 22.75 31.05 -19.40
N ALA A 39 23.67 31.73 -20.09
CA ALA A 39 24.80 32.41 -19.43
C ALA A 39 24.33 33.51 -18.47
N PHE A 40 23.25 34.22 -18.82
CA PHE A 40 22.61 35.20 -17.95
C PHE A 40 22.05 34.56 -16.67
N VAL A 41 21.38 33.40 -16.79
CA VAL A 41 20.87 32.65 -15.64
C VAL A 41 22.03 32.20 -14.75
N ASP A 42 23.09 31.63 -15.31
CA ASP A 42 24.28 31.20 -14.53
C ASP A 42 24.91 32.36 -13.76
N ARG A 43 24.94 33.56 -14.36
CA ARG A 43 25.39 34.79 -13.70
C ARG A 43 24.51 35.15 -12.50
N ILE A 44 23.18 35.16 -12.68
CA ILE A 44 22.22 35.40 -11.59
C ILE A 44 22.41 34.41 -10.44
N GLN A 45 22.59 33.12 -10.76
CA GLN A 45 22.88 32.09 -9.75
C GLN A 45 24.17 32.37 -8.99
N GLY A 46 25.21 32.80 -9.69
CA GLY A 46 26.48 33.21 -9.09
C GLY A 46 26.32 34.34 -8.07
N LEU A 47 25.56 35.38 -8.43
CA LEU A 47 25.34 36.56 -7.58
C LEU A 47 24.60 36.23 -6.28
N LEU A 48 23.54 35.42 -6.37
CA LEU A 48 22.83 34.95 -5.18
C LEU A 48 23.71 34.06 -4.29
N ARG A 49 24.49 33.16 -4.88
CA ARG A 49 25.40 32.29 -4.14
C ARG A 49 26.50 33.08 -3.41
N THR A 50 26.95 34.19 -3.97
CA THR A 50 27.95 35.08 -3.31
C THR A 50 27.32 36.11 -2.37
N GLY A 51 25.99 36.19 -2.29
CA GLY A 51 25.28 37.16 -1.46
C GLY A 51 25.32 38.60 -1.98
N ASP A 52 25.65 38.83 -3.25
CA ASP A 52 25.67 40.17 -3.85
C ASP A 52 24.26 40.57 -4.30
N LEU A 53 23.41 40.87 -3.32
CA LEU A 53 22.01 41.25 -3.53
C LEU A 53 21.85 42.52 -4.39
N PRO A 54 22.67 43.59 -4.22
CA PRO A 54 22.58 44.75 -5.09
C PRO A 54 22.81 44.43 -6.57
N ALA A 55 23.84 43.64 -6.91
CA ALA A 55 24.10 43.24 -8.29
C ALA A 55 23.02 42.30 -8.82
N TYR A 56 22.50 41.40 -7.98
CA TYR A 56 21.38 40.53 -8.33
C TYR A 56 20.13 41.35 -8.69
N LEU A 57 19.73 42.31 -7.86
CA LEU A 57 18.55 43.15 -8.10
C LEU A 57 18.71 44.00 -9.37
N GLN A 58 19.94 44.38 -9.76
CA GLN A 58 20.18 45.09 -11.02
C GLN A 58 19.89 44.23 -12.26
N ALA A 59 19.87 42.89 -12.14
CA ALA A 59 19.48 42.00 -13.24
C ALA A 59 17.96 42.05 -13.54
N PHE A 60 17.16 42.59 -12.62
CA PHE A 60 15.70 42.72 -12.76
C PHE A 60 15.33 44.07 -13.39
N ALA A 61 14.19 44.12 -14.08
CA ALA A 61 13.63 45.34 -14.63
C ALA A 61 13.22 46.31 -13.50
N PRO A 62 13.40 47.64 -13.66
CA PRO A 62 13.18 48.61 -12.58
C PRO A 62 11.83 48.51 -11.88
N ASP A 63 10.79 48.15 -12.63
CA ASP A 63 9.40 48.01 -12.20
C ASP A 63 9.15 46.82 -11.27
N ILE A 64 9.98 45.77 -11.30
CA ILE A 64 9.82 44.58 -10.43
C ILE A 64 10.90 44.45 -9.35
N ARG A 65 11.94 45.29 -9.37
CA ARG A 65 13.05 45.26 -8.39
C ARG A 65 12.59 45.36 -6.95
N ALA A 66 11.70 46.32 -6.66
CA ALA A 66 11.23 46.56 -5.30
C ALA A 66 10.44 45.36 -4.74
N ALA A 67 9.65 44.70 -5.59
CA ALA A 67 8.90 43.51 -5.20
C ALA A 67 9.83 42.32 -4.93
N GLU A 68 10.85 42.11 -5.76
CA GLU A 68 11.85 41.06 -5.56
C GLU A 68 12.71 41.31 -4.32
N GLN A 69 13.10 42.56 -4.07
CA GLN A 69 13.81 42.94 -2.87
C GLN A 69 13.00 42.60 -1.61
N ALA A 70 11.73 43.04 -1.54
CA ALA A 70 10.85 42.72 -0.41
C ALA A 70 10.66 41.21 -0.22
N ARG A 71 10.65 40.43 -1.31
CA ARG A 71 10.57 38.96 -1.24
C ARG A 71 11.84 38.36 -0.62
N LEU A 72 13.02 38.78 -1.06
CA LEU A 72 14.28 38.29 -0.49
C LEU A 72 14.46 38.73 0.97
N GLU A 73 14.06 39.96 1.32
CA GLU A 73 14.02 40.44 2.70
C GLU A 73 13.13 39.53 3.57
N ALA A 74 11.96 39.10 3.09
CA ALA A 74 11.14 38.13 3.84
C ALA A 74 11.85 36.78 4.09
N PHE A 75 12.77 36.35 3.23
CA PHE A 75 13.55 35.12 3.46
C PHE A 75 14.74 35.35 4.38
N PHE A 76 15.55 36.37 4.13
CA PHE A 76 16.78 36.64 4.87
C PHE A 76 16.50 37.30 6.23
N ASP A 77 15.54 38.22 6.31
CA ASP A 77 15.23 38.98 7.52
C ASP A 77 14.10 38.31 8.33
N ASP A 78 12.93 38.03 7.74
CA ASP A 78 11.81 37.48 8.54
C ASP A 78 12.03 35.99 8.89
N LEU A 79 12.45 35.20 7.90
CA LEU A 79 12.69 33.76 8.07
C LEU A 79 14.12 33.41 8.50
N GLN A 80 15.02 34.40 8.56
CA GLN A 80 16.41 34.26 9.00
C GLN A 80 17.16 33.18 8.19
N MET A 81 16.91 33.11 6.88
CA MET A 81 17.65 32.22 5.98
C MET A 81 19.09 32.75 5.80
N THR A 82 20.07 31.86 5.66
CA THR A 82 21.49 32.24 5.57
C THR A 82 22.13 31.87 4.24
N GLU A 83 21.57 30.87 3.55
CA GLU A 83 22.07 30.37 2.28
C GLU A 83 20.93 30.31 1.26
N VAL A 84 21.26 30.61 0.00
CA VAL A 84 20.38 30.40 -1.15
C VAL A 84 21.15 29.67 -2.25
N SER A 85 20.58 28.60 -2.78
CA SER A 85 21.10 27.91 -3.96
C SER A 85 20.03 27.85 -5.05
N LEU A 86 20.45 27.97 -6.30
CA LEU A 86 19.57 27.89 -7.46
C LEU A 86 19.96 26.69 -8.32
N ARG A 87 18.95 25.99 -8.84
CA ARG A 87 19.10 24.93 -9.83
C ARG A 87 18.30 25.28 -11.08
N THR A 88 18.95 25.31 -12.24
CA THR A 88 18.27 25.54 -13.53
C THR A 88 17.63 24.24 -14.02
N ALA A 89 16.31 24.25 -14.23
CA ALA A 89 15.56 23.14 -14.80
C ALA A 89 15.50 23.19 -16.34
N GLY A 90 15.60 24.40 -16.91
CA GLY A 90 15.66 24.62 -18.36
C GLY A 90 15.54 26.10 -18.72
N VAL A 91 16.01 26.45 -19.92
CA VAL A 91 15.86 27.80 -20.50
C VAL A 91 15.30 27.67 -21.92
N GLN A 92 14.14 28.27 -22.16
CA GLN A 92 13.51 28.34 -23.48
C GLN A 92 13.79 29.70 -24.09
N SER A 93 14.29 29.72 -25.33
CA SER A 93 14.48 30.95 -26.09
C SER A 93 13.66 30.87 -27.37
N ALA A 94 12.84 31.88 -27.64
CA ALA A 94 12.34 32.10 -28.99
C ALA A 94 13.50 32.66 -29.85
N ALA A 95 13.46 32.41 -31.17
CA ALA A 95 14.53 32.82 -32.09
C ALA A 95 14.79 34.35 -32.08
N ASP A 96 13.74 35.16 -31.83
CA ASP A 96 13.80 36.64 -31.77
C ASP A 96 12.91 37.25 -30.67
N GLY A 97 12.62 36.51 -29.58
CA GLY A 97 11.62 36.89 -28.56
C GLY A 97 12.07 36.74 -27.11
N PRO A 98 11.18 36.99 -26.13
CA PRO A 98 11.47 36.80 -24.71
C PRO A 98 11.86 35.34 -24.42
N ALA A 99 12.87 35.15 -23.59
CA ALA A 99 13.27 33.83 -23.10
C ALA A 99 12.58 33.53 -21.77
N ARG A 100 12.35 32.26 -21.46
CA ARG A 100 11.85 31.83 -20.15
C ARG A 100 12.85 30.89 -19.49
N ALA A 101 13.23 31.17 -18.25
CA ALA A 101 14.08 30.30 -17.47
C ALA A 101 13.29 29.71 -16.29
N PHE A 102 13.40 28.40 -16.12
CA PHE A 102 12.76 27.67 -15.02
C PHE A 102 13.85 27.28 -14.03
N LEU A 103 13.71 27.74 -12.78
CA LEU A 103 14.67 27.50 -11.72
C LEU A 103 13.98 26.98 -10.48
N GLN A 104 14.77 26.37 -9.60
CA GLN A 104 14.37 26.03 -8.25
C GLN A 104 15.31 26.71 -7.28
N ALA A 105 14.74 27.37 -6.28
CA ALA A 105 15.47 28.04 -5.23
C ALA A 105 15.37 27.26 -3.92
N PHE A 106 16.51 27.04 -3.30
CA PHE A 106 16.63 26.44 -1.97
C PHE A 106 17.14 27.49 -1.02
N PHE A 107 16.30 27.89 -0.07
CA PHE A 107 16.68 28.78 1.01
C PHE A 107 16.89 27.96 2.27
N GLU A 108 18.04 28.11 2.92
CA GLU A 108 18.40 27.30 4.08
C GLU A 108 18.97 28.13 5.23
N ASN A 109 18.69 27.69 6.46
CA ASN A 109 19.46 28.06 7.65
C ASN A 109 19.74 26.81 8.50
N ALA A 110 20.21 27.03 9.73
CA ALA A 110 20.54 25.94 10.67
C ALA A 110 19.32 25.10 11.08
N HIS A 111 18.10 25.64 11.00
CA HIS A 111 16.87 25.03 11.56
C HIS A 111 15.83 24.63 10.52
N SER A 112 15.88 25.22 9.32
CA SER A 112 14.85 25.06 8.31
C SER A 112 15.40 25.20 6.90
N ALA A 113 14.63 24.68 5.95
CA ALA A 113 14.80 24.86 4.53
C ALA A 113 13.45 25.25 3.90
N ALA A 114 13.46 26.12 2.92
CA ALA A 114 12.32 26.46 2.09
C ALA A 114 12.69 26.24 0.63
N ILE A 115 11.73 25.77 -0.15
CA ILE A 115 11.91 25.43 -1.56
C ILE A 115 10.87 26.20 -2.35
N GLU A 116 11.31 26.88 -3.41
CA GLU A 116 10.44 27.57 -4.35
C GLU A 116 10.76 27.17 -5.80
N SER A 117 9.73 27.11 -6.65
CA SER A 117 9.92 27.03 -8.11
C SER A 117 9.75 28.42 -8.71
N TRP A 118 10.70 28.82 -9.55
CA TRP A 118 10.76 30.14 -10.17
C TRP A 118 10.64 30.00 -11.68
N THR A 119 9.78 30.83 -12.28
CA THR A 119 9.74 31.04 -13.72
C THR A 119 10.12 32.49 -14.01
N LEU A 120 11.29 32.69 -14.60
CA LEU A 120 11.77 33.99 -15.04
C LEU A 120 11.37 34.23 -16.49
N THR A 121 10.72 35.36 -16.78
CA THR A 121 10.62 35.88 -18.16
C THR A 121 11.74 36.89 -18.38
N LEU A 122 12.55 36.63 -19.40
CA LEU A 122 13.76 37.36 -19.74
C LEU A 122 13.53 38.13 -21.05
N GLU A 123 13.84 39.41 -21.06
CA GLU A 123 13.85 40.22 -22.28
C GLU A 123 15.22 40.85 -22.46
N ARG A 124 15.60 41.06 -23.72
CA ARG A 124 16.81 41.81 -24.05
C ARG A 124 16.50 43.30 -23.93
N ARG A 125 17.20 43.99 -23.03
CA ARG A 125 17.15 45.45 -22.89
C ARG A 125 18.57 45.99 -23.06
N GLU A 126 18.75 46.87 -24.05
CA GLU A 126 20.07 47.32 -24.50
C GLU A 126 20.99 46.16 -24.95
N ALA A 127 22.18 46.02 -24.34
CA ALA A 127 23.20 45.01 -24.65
C ALA A 127 23.19 43.78 -23.72
N SER A 128 22.23 43.68 -22.77
CA SER A 128 22.16 42.60 -21.79
C SER A 128 20.74 42.05 -21.61
N TRP A 129 20.62 40.83 -21.09
CA TRP A 129 19.33 40.29 -20.65
C TRP A 129 18.88 40.93 -19.33
N SER A 130 17.57 41.03 -19.13
CA SER A 130 16.96 41.46 -17.89
C SER A 130 15.73 40.62 -17.57
N VAL A 131 15.52 40.32 -16.28
CA VAL A 131 14.30 39.67 -15.80
C VAL A 131 13.18 40.71 -15.80
N VAL A 132 12.14 40.51 -16.61
CA VAL A 132 10.97 41.40 -16.67
C VAL A 132 9.77 40.87 -15.91
N ARG A 133 9.80 39.58 -15.53
CA ARG A 133 8.79 38.95 -14.68
C ARG A 133 9.40 37.76 -13.96
N LEU A 134 9.05 37.59 -12.68
CA LEU A 134 9.34 36.42 -11.87
C LEU A 134 8.01 35.88 -11.33
N ASP A 135 7.61 34.70 -11.80
CA ASP A 135 6.49 33.96 -11.24
C ASP A 135 7.05 32.91 -10.26
N VAL A 136 6.66 33.03 -8.99
CA VAL A 136 7.00 32.04 -7.96
C VAL A 136 5.82 31.09 -7.80
N THR A 137 6.04 29.82 -8.09
CA THR A 137 5.04 28.75 -8.07
C THR A 137 5.42 27.74 -6.98
N GLY A 138 4.45 27.37 -6.14
CA GLY A 138 4.69 26.48 -5.01
C GLY A 138 4.28 27.08 -3.66
N ASN A 139 3.70 26.25 -2.80
CA ASN A 139 3.51 26.54 -1.40
C ASN A 139 4.90 26.65 -0.75
N ARG A 140 5.11 27.71 0.04
CA ARG A 140 6.31 27.93 0.87
C ARG A 140 6.40 26.85 1.94
N THR A 141 6.70 25.62 1.51
CA THR A 141 6.72 24.46 2.38
C THR A 141 8.00 24.54 3.17
N ARG A 142 7.90 25.14 4.36
CA ARG A 142 8.99 25.20 5.31
C ARG A 142 9.21 23.80 5.86
N LEU A 143 10.37 23.25 5.54
CA LEU A 143 10.86 22.00 6.08
C LEU A 143 11.82 22.30 7.22
N TYR A 144 11.92 21.40 8.19
CA TYR A 144 12.69 21.62 9.42
C TYR A 144 13.85 20.64 9.54
N LYS A 145 14.98 21.15 10.03
CA LYS A 145 16.21 20.41 10.38
C LYS A 145 16.20 20.18 11.88
N ILE A 146 15.47 19.14 12.29
CA ILE A 146 15.27 18.83 13.72
C ILE A 146 16.52 18.14 14.27
N SER A 147 16.96 18.56 15.45
CA SER A 147 18.00 17.88 16.22
C SER A 147 17.65 17.83 17.71
N ILE A 148 17.89 16.67 18.32
CA ILE A 148 17.81 16.44 19.76
C ILE A 148 19.02 15.59 20.16
N PRO A 149 19.74 15.93 21.24
CA PRO A 149 19.46 17.01 22.20
C PRO A 149 19.88 18.38 21.68
N SER A 150 19.02 19.40 21.87
CA SER A 150 19.38 20.80 21.69
C SER A 150 19.99 21.38 22.98
N GLU A 151 20.26 22.69 22.99
CA GLU A 151 20.64 23.41 24.21
C GLU A 151 19.51 23.45 25.25
N ARG A 152 18.25 23.39 24.80
CA ARG A 152 17.06 23.41 25.65
C ARG A 152 16.82 22.02 26.25
N ALA A 153 17.30 21.83 27.48
CA ALA A 153 17.05 20.64 28.29
C ALA A 153 16.76 21.04 29.74
N GLN A 154 15.85 20.32 30.40
CA GLN A 154 15.52 20.56 31.80
C GLN A 154 15.20 19.27 32.54
N ARG A 155 15.38 19.27 33.86
CA ARG A 155 14.86 18.20 34.71
C ARG A 155 13.45 18.57 35.19
N ALA A 156 12.53 17.62 35.08
CA ALA A 156 11.14 17.77 35.48
C ALA A 156 10.82 16.80 36.62
N ARG A 157 10.09 17.27 37.63
CA ARG A 157 9.60 16.45 38.74
C ARG A 157 8.60 15.43 38.24
N ARG A 158 7.71 15.85 37.32
CA ARG A 158 6.72 15.00 36.69
C ARG A 158 6.56 15.38 35.22
N VAL A 159 6.47 14.38 34.36
CA VAL A 159 6.08 14.56 32.96
C VAL A 159 4.90 13.65 32.67
N GLU A 160 3.84 14.21 32.12
CA GLU A 160 2.69 13.46 31.62
C GLU A 160 2.49 13.70 30.13
N VAL A 161 2.32 12.62 29.39
CA VAL A 161 1.87 12.66 27.99
C VAL A 161 0.60 11.82 27.94
N THR A 162 -0.55 12.46 27.71
CA THR A 162 -1.86 11.78 27.71
C THR A 162 -2.60 12.11 26.43
N HIS A 163 -3.03 11.10 25.68
CA HIS A 163 -3.83 11.27 24.47
C HIS A 163 -4.77 10.09 24.27
N ALA A 164 -6.08 10.35 24.09
CA ALA A 164 -7.12 9.33 23.99
C ALA A 164 -6.95 8.21 25.05
N ASP A 165 -6.65 7.00 24.60
CA ASP A 165 -6.54 5.79 25.42
C ASP A 165 -5.10 5.48 25.90
N ILE A 166 -4.11 6.35 25.63
CA ILE A 166 -2.72 6.18 26.07
C ILE A 166 -2.28 7.28 27.05
N ARG A 167 -1.56 6.88 28.11
CA ARG A 167 -0.95 7.78 29.09
C ARG A 167 0.46 7.32 29.45
N PHE A 168 1.38 8.27 29.44
CA PHE A 168 2.72 8.13 29.99
C PHE A 168 2.87 9.02 31.23
N THR A 169 3.54 8.49 32.24
CA THR A 169 3.90 9.26 33.44
C THR A 169 5.35 8.97 33.78
N PHE A 170 6.18 10.02 33.86
CA PHE A 170 7.56 9.95 34.31
C PHE A 170 7.73 10.77 35.58
N ALA A 171 8.57 10.29 36.50
CA ALA A 171 8.99 11.01 37.69
C ALA A 171 10.49 11.30 37.60
N ASP A 172 10.90 12.49 38.02
CA ASP A 172 12.30 12.96 38.04
C ASP A 172 13.05 12.67 36.73
N ALA A 173 12.50 13.13 35.61
CA ALA A 173 12.99 12.82 34.28
C ALA A 173 13.70 14.02 33.62
N ALA A 174 14.69 13.72 32.78
CA ALA A 174 15.31 14.70 31.90
C ALA A 174 14.46 14.84 30.62
N VAL A 175 14.12 16.08 30.28
CA VAL A 175 13.35 16.45 29.09
C VAL A 175 14.23 17.26 28.15
N PHE A 176 14.35 16.81 26.91
CA PHE A 176 15.11 17.45 25.84
C PHE A 176 14.14 17.90 24.76
N TYR A 177 14.19 19.19 24.42
CA TYR A 177 13.34 19.78 23.39
C TYR A 177 14.08 19.78 22.04
N ASP A 178 13.34 19.98 20.95
CA ASP A 178 13.95 20.24 19.65
C ASP A 178 14.74 21.56 19.62
N ASN A 179 15.45 21.77 18.51
CA ASN A 179 16.26 22.95 18.23
C ASN A 179 15.46 24.04 17.50
N ILE A 180 14.15 23.91 17.30
CA ILE A 180 13.36 24.86 16.50
C ILE A 180 12.92 26.02 17.40
N PRO A 181 13.34 27.26 17.11
CA PRO A 181 12.98 28.40 17.96
C PRO A 181 11.46 28.64 17.96
N GLY A 182 10.87 28.78 19.15
CA GLY A 182 9.46 29.18 19.32
C GLY A 182 8.41 28.13 18.93
N LEU A 183 8.81 26.90 18.58
CA LEU A 183 7.89 25.82 18.22
C LEU A 183 8.24 24.54 18.99
N GLU A 184 7.31 24.03 19.78
CA GLU A 184 7.42 22.69 20.34
C GLU A 184 6.89 21.65 19.36
N THR A 185 7.79 20.92 18.71
CA THR A 185 7.42 19.97 17.63
C THR A 185 7.96 18.56 17.88
N ALA A 186 9.02 18.44 18.67
CA ALA A 186 9.52 17.17 19.16
C ALA A 186 10.13 17.29 20.56
N LEU A 187 10.11 16.18 21.29
CA LEU A 187 10.77 16.08 22.59
C LEU A 187 11.27 14.65 22.83
N VAL A 188 12.32 14.51 23.64
CA VAL A 188 12.78 13.23 24.19
C VAL A 188 12.74 13.30 25.72
N ILE A 189 12.03 12.37 26.35
CA ILE A 189 12.05 12.17 27.80
C ILE A 189 12.95 10.98 28.11
N VAL A 190 13.85 11.15 29.07
CA VAL A 190 14.72 10.09 29.61
C VAL A 190 14.53 10.02 31.12
N GLY A 191 14.13 8.85 31.62
CA GLY A 191 13.86 8.64 33.04
C GLY A 191 12.97 7.44 33.29
N LYS A 192 12.73 7.10 34.56
CA LYS A 192 11.83 6.01 34.92
C LYS A 192 10.38 6.48 34.76
N GLY A 193 9.63 5.82 33.89
CA GLY A 193 8.23 6.10 33.67
C GLY A 193 7.38 4.84 33.51
N LYS A 194 6.08 5.06 33.38
CA LYS A 194 5.08 4.04 33.10
C LYS A 194 4.23 4.43 31.90
N VAL A 195 3.81 3.44 31.14
CA VAL A 195 2.81 3.57 30.08
C VAL A 195 1.56 2.79 30.46
N VAL A 196 0.39 3.39 30.25
CA VAL A 196 -0.92 2.74 30.32
C VAL A 196 -1.62 2.94 28.98
N PHE A 197 -2.02 1.86 28.33
CA PHE A 197 -2.79 1.88 27.08
C PHE A 197 -3.97 0.91 27.16
N SER A 198 -5.18 1.40 26.93
CA SER A 198 -6.41 0.61 26.99
C SER A 198 -7.42 1.08 25.94
N PRO A 199 -7.40 0.51 24.71
CA PRO A 199 -8.23 0.98 23.60
C PRO A 199 -9.71 0.89 23.93
N GLY A 200 -10.53 1.83 23.45
CA GLY A 200 -11.99 1.81 23.63
C GLY A 200 -12.71 0.64 22.94
N ASP A 201 -12.24 0.26 21.76
CA ASP A 201 -12.84 -0.80 20.92
C ASP A 201 -12.71 -2.21 21.54
N LEU A 202 -13.79 -2.99 21.47
CA LEU A 202 -13.86 -4.33 22.06
C LEU A 202 -12.99 -5.36 21.32
N ASN A 203 -12.91 -5.29 19.99
CA ASN A 203 -12.02 -6.16 19.21
C ASN A 203 -10.56 -5.87 19.58
N GLU A 204 -10.20 -4.60 19.77
CA GLU A 204 -8.85 -4.20 20.15
C GLU A 204 -8.47 -4.64 21.58
N LYS A 205 -9.40 -4.50 22.55
CA LYS A 205 -9.21 -5.08 23.89
C LYS A 205 -8.97 -6.58 23.83
N HIS A 206 -9.76 -7.28 23.02
CA HIS A 206 -9.62 -8.72 22.81
C HIS A 206 -8.27 -9.08 22.18
N GLN A 207 -7.75 -8.29 21.23
CA GLN A 207 -6.40 -8.48 20.70
C GLN A 207 -5.32 -8.33 21.79
N LEU A 208 -5.46 -7.35 22.67
CA LEU A 208 -4.54 -7.22 23.81
C LEU A 208 -4.63 -8.43 24.75
N GLU A 209 -5.82 -8.98 25.00
CA GLU A 209 -5.99 -10.20 25.79
C GLU A 209 -5.27 -11.41 25.16
N LEU A 210 -5.36 -11.57 23.83
CA LEU A 210 -4.67 -12.64 23.12
C LEU A 210 -3.15 -12.51 23.20
N LEU A 211 -2.64 -11.30 22.97
CA LEU A 211 -1.21 -11.00 22.84
C LEU A 211 -0.48 -10.85 24.19
N TYR A 212 -1.12 -10.23 25.17
CA TYR A 212 -0.53 -9.83 26.45
C TYR A 212 -1.24 -10.42 27.68
N LYS A 213 -2.28 -11.25 27.50
CA LYS A 213 -3.08 -11.86 28.58
C LYS A 213 -3.83 -10.84 29.46
N LYS A 214 -3.98 -9.61 28.95
CA LYS A 214 -4.69 -8.51 29.60
C LYS A 214 -5.33 -7.63 28.52
N ASN A 215 -6.49 -7.05 28.81
CA ASN A 215 -7.17 -6.10 27.91
C ASN A 215 -6.54 -4.70 27.84
N ARG A 216 -5.35 -4.52 28.41
CA ARG A 216 -4.62 -3.26 28.46
C ARG A 216 -3.12 -3.52 28.60
N ILE A 217 -2.30 -2.57 28.16
CA ILE A 217 -0.86 -2.54 28.43
C ILE A 217 -0.65 -1.62 29.64
N GLU A 218 0.03 -2.15 30.66
CA GLU A 218 0.55 -1.37 31.79
C GLU A 218 1.99 -1.84 32.02
N ASP A 219 2.96 -0.97 31.72
CA ASP A 219 4.36 -1.37 31.65
C ASP A 219 5.33 -0.25 32.01
N ASP A 220 6.55 -0.63 32.39
CA ASP A 220 7.63 0.32 32.68
C ASP A 220 8.28 0.78 31.36
N VAL A 221 8.64 2.06 31.29
CA VAL A 221 9.37 2.68 30.16
C VAL A 221 10.53 3.52 30.70
N GLU A 222 11.64 3.56 29.96
CA GLU A 222 12.83 4.32 30.37
C GLU A 222 13.09 5.57 29.51
N SER A 223 12.40 5.67 28.36
CA SER A 223 12.48 6.82 27.48
C SER A 223 11.28 6.87 26.55
N LEU A 224 10.89 8.08 26.16
CA LEU A 224 9.84 8.35 25.18
C LEU A 224 10.33 9.40 24.18
N TYR A 225 10.21 9.12 22.89
CA TYR A 225 10.35 10.13 21.83
C TYR A 225 8.95 10.55 21.36
N VAL A 226 8.72 11.85 21.28
CA VAL A 226 7.47 12.43 20.76
C VAL A 226 7.81 13.30 19.57
N ARG A 227 7.10 13.09 18.46
CA ARG A 227 7.06 13.99 17.31
C ARG A 227 5.61 14.36 17.07
N CYS A 228 5.26 15.64 17.20
CA CYS A 228 3.87 16.09 17.17
C CYS A 228 3.70 17.49 16.57
N SER A 229 2.46 17.88 16.33
CA SER A 229 2.13 19.29 16.10
C SER A 229 2.25 20.10 17.40
N SER A 230 2.35 21.42 17.28
CA SER A 230 2.36 22.31 18.45
C SER A 230 1.02 22.30 19.19
N GLY A 231 -0.10 22.09 18.48
CA GLY A 231 -1.43 21.94 19.08
C GLY A 231 -1.52 20.68 19.96
N PHE A 232 -1.00 19.55 19.46
CA PHE A 232 -0.93 18.33 20.24
C PHE A 232 -0.03 18.51 21.47
N PHE A 233 1.13 19.15 21.30
CA PHE A 233 2.07 19.40 22.40
C PHE A 233 1.38 20.17 23.53
N ALA A 234 0.73 21.30 23.20
CA ALA A 234 0.07 22.16 24.17
C ALA A 234 -1.09 21.45 24.90
N SER A 235 -1.84 20.62 24.19
CA SER A 235 -3.04 19.95 24.72
C SER A 235 -2.71 18.71 25.55
N ASN A 236 -1.67 17.96 25.19
CA ASN A 236 -1.46 16.57 25.67
C ASN A 236 -0.21 16.38 26.52
N ILE A 237 0.68 17.37 26.61
CA ILE A 237 1.98 17.24 27.28
C ILE A 237 2.08 18.23 28.45
N ARG A 238 2.29 17.70 29.66
CA ARG A 238 2.47 18.49 30.88
C ARG A 238 3.84 18.20 31.49
N VAL A 239 4.63 19.24 31.66
CA VAL A 239 5.97 19.17 32.25
C VAL A 239 6.00 20.02 33.51
N GLU A 240 6.03 19.38 34.68
CA GLU A 240 6.10 20.06 35.97
C GLU A 240 7.57 20.18 36.41
N THR A 241 8.07 21.40 36.50
CA THR A 241 9.39 21.70 37.05
C THR A 241 9.33 21.81 38.57
N GLY A 242 10.47 21.57 39.23
CA GLY A 242 10.60 21.76 40.67
C GLY A 242 11.91 22.47 41.00
N ASP A 243 11.90 23.27 42.05
CA ASP A 243 13.09 23.96 42.54
C ASP A 243 14.09 22.97 43.16
N GLY A 244 15.38 23.18 42.92
CA GLY A 244 16.45 22.35 43.49
C GLY A 244 16.68 20.98 42.84
N LEU A 245 16.07 20.70 41.68
CA LEU A 245 16.35 19.47 40.92
C LEU A 245 17.76 19.51 40.30
N PRO A 246 18.49 18.37 40.27
CA PRO A 246 19.82 18.31 39.68
C PRO A 246 19.77 18.60 38.17
N ALA A 247 20.83 19.23 37.66
CA ALA A 247 20.99 19.45 36.22
C ALA A 247 20.96 18.12 35.45
N VAL A 248 20.57 18.20 34.17
CA VAL A 248 20.59 17.06 33.26
C VAL A 248 22.03 16.60 33.05
N SER A 249 22.29 15.30 33.19
CA SER A 249 23.62 14.72 33.07
C SER A 249 24.02 14.43 31.62
N ASP A 250 25.32 14.33 31.34
CA ASP A 250 25.83 13.94 30.01
C ASP A 250 25.40 12.51 29.61
N VAL A 251 25.24 11.61 30.57
CA VAL A 251 24.73 10.26 30.34
C VAL A 251 23.30 10.31 29.78
N GLU A 252 22.45 11.16 30.35
CA GLU A 252 21.08 11.37 29.87
C GLU A 252 21.05 12.04 28.51
N ARG A 253 21.96 13.00 28.27
CA ARG A 253 22.12 13.67 26.98
C ARG A 253 22.51 12.69 25.86
N ASN A 254 23.50 11.84 26.12
CA ASN A 254 23.92 10.79 25.17
C ASN A 254 22.80 9.78 24.92
N ARG A 255 22.04 9.43 25.97
CA ARG A 255 20.88 8.54 25.84
C ARG A 255 19.77 9.18 25.00
N ALA A 256 19.50 10.48 25.19
CA ALA A 256 18.53 11.21 24.37
C ALA A 256 18.94 11.26 22.90
N ALA A 257 20.22 11.51 22.61
CA ALA A 257 20.75 11.48 21.25
C ALA A 257 20.55 10.10 20.58
N ALA A 258 20.81 9.01 21.32
CA ALA A 258 20.59 7.65 20.82
C ALA A 258 19.11 7.34 20.57
N VAL A 259 18.20 7.84 21.42
CA VAL A 259 16.75 7.71 21.23
C VAL A 259 16.30 8.51 20.01
N PHE A 260 16.79 9.74 19.83
CA PHE A 260 16.46 10.58 18.69
C PHE A 260 16.95 9.96 17.37
N SER A 261 18.23 9.61 17.28
CA SER A 261 18.84 9.03 16.07
C SER A 261 18.13 7.76 15.59
N ARG A 262 17.69 6.91 16.53
CA ARG A 262 16.93 5.68 16.20
C ARG A 262 15.55 5.95 15.61
N ASN A 263 14.90 7.06 16.00
CA ASN A 263 13.48 7.28 15.74
C ASN A 263 13.18 8.43 14.76
N TYR A 264 14.08 9.39 14.57
CA TYR A 264 13.83 10.60 13.79
C TYR A 264 13.42 10.30 12.34
N SER A 265 14.10 9.35 11.69
CA SER A 265 13.78 8.92 10.32
C SER A 265 12.45 8.18 10.20
N ARG A 266 11.78 7.86 11.31
CA ARG A 266 10.50 7.12 11.32
C ARG A 266 9.27 8.00 11.10
N SER A 267 9.38 9.31 11.35
CA SER A 267 8.22 10.21 11.43
C SER A 267 8.45 11.52 10.67
N PHE A 268 7.59 11.79 9.68
CA PHE A 268 7.51 13.06 8.96
C PHE A 268 8.84 13.53 8.35
N THR A 269 9.69 12.63 7.88
CA THR A 269 10.98 12.96 7.27
C THR A 269 11.02 12.61 5.79
N ILE A 270 11.76 13.41 5.03
CA ILE A 270 12.02 13.24 3.59
C ILE A 270 13.49 13.53 3.30
N GLU A 271 14.00 12.91 2.25
CA GLU A 271 15.30 13.21 1.67
C GLU A 271 15.14 14.08 0.42
N SER A 272 15.84 15.20 0.36
CA SER A 272 15.86 16.07 -0.81
C SER A 272 16.80 15.54 -1.87
N SER A 273 16.40 15.63 -3.14
CA SER A 273 17.29 15.37 -4.28
C SER A 273 18.48 16.35 -4.37
N HIS A 274 18.43 17.47 -3.63
CA HIS A 274 19.51 18.47 -3.58
C HIS A 274 20.58 18.15 -2.52
N SER A 275 20.21 18.11 -1.24
CA SER A 275 21.18 18.09 -0.13
C SER A 275 21.40 16.72 0.52
N LYS A 276 20.67 15.66 0.11
CA LYS A 276 20.65 14.31 0.74
C LYS A 276 20.42 14.28 2.27
N ASN A 277 20.24 15.44 2.90
CA ASN A 277 19.94 15.60 4.30
C ASN A 277 18.46 15.27 4.56
N LEU A 278 18.18 14.74 5.76
CA LEU A 278 16.81 14.50 6.21
C LEU A 278 16.16 15.81 6.65
N LEU A 279 15.10 16.18 5.94
CA LEU A 279 14.24 17.32 6.22
C LEU A 279 12.91 16.81 6.79
N SER A 280 12.27 17.58 7.69
CA SER A 280 11.01 17.17 8.33
C SER A 280 9.86 18.12 8.02
N PHE A 281 8.69 17.55 7.70
CA PHE A 281 7.43 18.30 7.67
C PHE A 281 6.95 18.61 9.08
N LEU A 282 6.22 19.71 9.24
CA LEU A 282 5.45 19.96 10.46
C LEU A 282 4.17 19.11 10.44
N PRO A 283 3.90 18.29 11.48
CA PRO A 283 2.66 17.54 11.60
C PRO A 283 1.46 18.50 11.61
N GLN A 284 0.38 18.09 10.95
CA GLN A 284 -0.81 18.93 10.78
C GLN A 284 -1.89 18.58 11.81
N GLY A 285 -2.77 19.53 12.14
CA GLY A 285 -3.81 19.33 13.15
C GLY A 285 -3.22 18.89 14.48
N ASP A 286 -3.69 17.77 15.02
CA ASP A 286 -3.19 17.14 16.25
C ASP A 286 -2.35 15.87 15.99
N GLU A 287 -1.78 15.71 14.79
CA GLU A 287 -0.94 14.56 14.46
C GLU A 287 0.22 14.36 15.44
N ALA A 288 0.43 13.10 15.85
CA ALA A 288 1.51 12.74 16.76
C ALA A 288 2.04 11.32 16.54
N VAL A 289 3.34 11.15 16.75
CA VAL A 289 4.06 9.87 16.80
C VAL A 289 4.80 9.79 18.13
N LEU A 290 4.54 8.73 18.89
CA LEU A 290 5.13 8.41 20.17
C LEU A 290 5.91 7.09 20.05
N GLU A 291 7.23 7.14 20.15
CA GLU A 291 8.12 5.98 20.03
C GLU A 291 8.71 5.63 21.41
N PHE A 292 8.50 4.41 21.88
CA PHE A 292 8.94 3.98 23.21
C PHE A 292 9.29 2.49 23.26
N LYS A 293 10.08 2.10 24.26
CA LYS A 293 10.38 0.70 24.55
C LYS A 293 9.80 0.35 25.92
N ALA A 294 8.73 -0.43 25.90
CA ALA A 294 8.09 -0.99 27.08
C ALA A 294 8.84 -2.26 27.53
N ARG A 295 9.02 -2.43 28.84
CA ARG A 295 9.86 -3.49 29.42
C ARG A 295 9.42 -4.91 29.03
N LYS A 296 8.12 -5.18 29.01
CA LYS A 296 7.51 -6.47 28.63
C LYS A 296 6.87 -6.42 27.24
N ALA A 297 6.24 -5.31 26.87
CA ALA A 297 5.47 -5.22 25.64
C ALA A 297 6.31 -5.02 24.37
N GLY A 298 7.58 -4.61 24.50
CA GLY A 298 8.53 -4.48 23.38
C GLY A 298 8.74 -3.03 22.91
N GLU A 299 9.28 -2.87 21.71
CA GLU A 299 9.45 -1.56 21.06
C GLU A 299 8.17 -1.20 20.29
N LEU A 300 7.48 -0.16 20.74
CA LEU A 300 6.16 0.22 20.26
C LEU A 300 6.15 1.64 19.70
N SER A 301 5.31 1.84 18.69
CA SER A 301 5.00 3.14 18.12
C SER A 301 3.51 3.38 18.24
N TYR A 302 3.13 4.42 18.99
CA TYR A 302 1.76 4.92 18.98
C TYR A 302 1.70 6.10 18.00
N ILE A 303 0.77 6.03 17.07
CA ILE A 303 0.61 7.03 16.02
C ILE A 303 -0.84 7.49 16.00
N TYR A 304 -1.03 8.81 16.01
CA TYR A 304 -2.33 9.45 15.87
C TYR A 304 -2.38 10.30 14.61
N TYR A 305 -3.35 9.96 13.75
CA TYR A 305 -3.65 10.65 12.49
C TYR A 305 -5.14 11.03 12.48
N PRO A 306 -5.53 12.26 12.87
CA PRO A 306 -6.93 12.66 13.03
C PRO A 306 -7.76 12.64 11.73
N PHE A 307 -7.09 12.56 10.57
CA PHE A 307 -7.75 12.53 9.25
C PHE A 307 -7.82 11.13 8.63
N SER A 308 -7.41 10.09 9.38
CA SER A 308 -7.46 8.68 8.96
C SER A 308 -8.80 8.03 9.32
N SER A 309 -9.20 6.98 8.59
CA SER A 309 -10.36 6.14 8.97
C SER A 309 -10.13 5.40 10.29
N ASP A 310 -8.87 5.09 10.58
CA ASP A 310 -8.37 4.57 11.85
C ASP A 310 -7.40 5.60 12.42
N GLU A 311 -7.91 6.44 13.33
CA GLU A 311 -7.17 7.59 13.85
C GLU A 311 -5.97 7.16 14.71
N VAL A 312 -6.08 6.03 15.40
CA VAL A 312 -5.04 5.50 16.30
C VAL A 312 -4.45 4.22 15.76
N SER A 313 -3.12 4.18 15.70
CA SER A 313 -2.32 2.99 15.40
C SER A 313 -1.34 2.71 16.54
N LEU A 314 -1.32 1.48 17.04
CA LEU A 314 -0.27 0.96 17.91
C LEU A 314 0.47 -0.15 17.17
N TYR A 315 1.75 0.08 16.87
CA TYR A 315 2.60 -0.82 16.07
C TYR A 315 3.74 -1.40 16.90
N ASP A 316 3.97 -2.71 16.79
CA ASP A 316 5.11 -3.42 17.36
C ASP A 316 6.26 -3.42 16.35
N ARG A 317 7.29 -2.61 16.60
CA ARG A 317 8.46 -2.48 15.71
C ARG A 317 9.32 -3.73 15.72
N GLY A 318 9.42 -4.42 16.85
CA GLY A 318 10.27 -5.61 16.98
C GLY A 318 9.73 -6.82 16.23
N LYS A 319 8.41 -6.88 16.01
CA LYS A 319 7.72 -7.96 15.29
C LYS A 319 7.08 -7.51 13.98
N GLU A 320 7.31 -6.27 13.59
CA GLU A 320 6.78 -5.64 12.38
C GLU A 320 5.28 -5.88 12.16
N ARG A 321 4.47 -5.56 13.17
CA ARG A 321 3.02 -5.81 13.11
C ARG A 321 2.20 -4.76 13.84
N PHE A 322 0.98 -4.54 13.35
CA PHE A 322 -0.02 -3.77 14.08
C PHE A 322 -0.55 -4.57 15.28
N ILE A 323 -0.59 -3.94 16.45
CA ILE A 323 -1.30 -4.43 17.63
C ILE A 323 -2.74 -3.91 17.57
N SER A 324 -2.89 -2.59 17.44
CA SER A 324 -4.20 -1.93 17.38
C SER A 324 -4.31 -0.91 16.25
N LEU A 325 -5.47 -0.88 15.60
CA LEU A 325 -5.86 0.07 14.57
C LEU A 325 -7.36 0.34 14.73
N TYR A 326 -7.71 1.53 15.21
CA TYR A 326 -9.09 1.92 15.51
C TYR A 326 -9.22 3.44 15.58
N SER A 327 -10.46 3.92 15.66
CA SER A 327 -10.77 5.30 15.96
C SER A 327 -11.39 5.39 17.36
N PRO A 328 -10.85 6.21 18.28
CA PRO A 328 -11.40 6.38 19.61
C PRO A 328 -12.86 6.87 19.54
N ASP A 329 -13.71 6.29 20.37
CA ASP A 329 -15.10 6.73 20.51
C ASP A 329 -15.08 8.18 21.03
N PRO A 330 -15.78 9.15 20.39
CA PRO A 330 -15.94 10.48 20.98
C PRO A 330 -16.62 10.36 22.34
N ALA A 331 -15.84 10.37 23.40
CA ALA A 331 -16.37 10.47 24.75
C ALA A 331 -17.22 11.75 24.85
N SER A 332 -18.53 11.56 25.06
CA SER A 332 -19.52 12.57 25.45
C SER A 332 -19.76 13.77 24.49
N GLY A 333 -20.58 13.54 23.47
CA GLY A 333 -21.29 14.60 22.72
C GLY A 333 -22.28 13.98 21.74
N PRO A 334 -23.34 14.70 21.31
CA PRO A 334 -24.13 14.23 20.16
C PRO A 334 -23.13 13.96 19.01
N PRO A 335 -23.40 12.99 18.12
CA PRO A 335 -22.53 12.74 16.99
C PRO A 335 -22.50 14.05 16.20
N LEU A 336 -21.45 14.86 16.41
CA LEU A 336 -21.06 15.85 15.44
C LEU A 336 -21.01 15.02 14.17
N LYS A 337 -21.80 15.41 13.17
CA LYS A 337 -21.59 14.96 11.80
C LYS A 337 -20.12 15.27 11.54
N ARG A 338 -19.24 14.30 11.83
CA ARG A 338 -17.82 14.41 11.62
C ARG A 338 -17.77 14.48 10.12
N LEU A 339 -17.59 15.70 9.62
CA LEU A 339 -17.27 15.92 8.24
C LEU A 339 -15.91 15.25 8.10
N PHE A 340 -15.90 13.97 7.74
CA PHE A 340 -14.71 13.34 7.21
C PHE A 340 -14.46 14.07 5.90
N ILE A 341 -13.74 15.19 5.99
CA ILE A 341 -12.97 15.68 4.88
C ILE A 341 -11.88 14.62 4.74
N SER A 342 -12.20 13.50 4.06
CA SER A 342 -11.10 12.85 3.37
C SER A 342 -10.62 13.95 2.43
N LEU A 343 -9.39 14.39 2.63
CA LEU A 343 -8.71 15.14 1.59
C LEU A 343 -8.55 14.10 0.47
N ALA A 344 -9.60 13.97 -0.35
CA ALA A 344 -9.63 13.10 -1.50
C ALA A 344 -8.33 13.34 -2.27
N GLU A 345 -7.80 12.28 -2.88
CA GLU A 345 -6.57 12.44 -3.65
C GLU A 345 -6.75 13.59 -4.64
N LYS A 346 -5.84 14.56 -4.54
CA LYS A 346 -5.94 15.81 -5.31
C LYS A 346 -5.65 15.61 -6.79
N PHE A 347 -5.40 14.36 -7.19
CA PHE A 347 -5.14 13.92 -8.53
C PHE A 347 -5.51 12.44 -8.67
N ASP A 348 -5.65 12.02 -9.91
CA ASP A 348 -5.86 10.65 -10.36
C ASP A 348 -4.73 10.29 -11.35
N ILE A 349 -4.34 9.02 -11.44
CA ILE A 349 -3.44 8.54 -12.48
C ILE A 349 -4.28 7.92 -13.59
N SER A 350 -4.45 8.62 -14.71
CA SER A 350 -5.27 8.12 -15.82
C SER A 350 -4.56 7.01 -16.61
N ALA A 351 -3.25 7.13 -16.78
CA ALA A 351 -2.47 6.20 -17.58
C ALA A 351 -1.01 6.07 -17.13
N CYS A 352 -0.46 4.87 -17.32
CA CYS A 352 0.95 4.55 -17.10
C CYS A 352 1.54 3.81 -18.30
N ALA A 353 2.57 4.39 -18.92
CA ALA A 353 3.32 3.77 -20.00
C ALA A 353 4.76 3.50 -19.55
N LEU A 354 5.14 2.23 -19.52
CA LEU A 354 6.45 1.77 -19.08
C LEU A 354 7.24 1.22 -20.26
N ASP A 355 8.44 1.74 -20.48
CA ASP A 355 9.43 1.15 -21.37
C ASP A 355 10.59 0.63 -20.52
N LEU A 356 10.68 -0.69 -20.41
CA LEU A 356 11.57 -1.38 -19.47
C LEU A 356 12.58 -2.25 -20.20
N SER A 357 13.73 -2.42 -19.57
CA SER A 357 14.69 -3.46 -19.92
C SER A 357 15.10 -4.20 -18.66
N TYR A 358 14.98 -5.52 -18.69
CA TYR A 358 15.30 -6.39 -17.55
C TYR A 358 16.28 -7.49 -17.95
N SER A 359 17.36 -7.64 -17.19
CA SER A 359 18.32 -8.74 -17.36
C SER A 359 18.26 -9.68 -16.15
N PRO A 360 17.71 -10.91 -16.32
CA PRO A 360 17.69 -11.92 -15.27
C PRO A 360 19.05 -12.25 -14.66
N ALA A 361 20.10 -12.31 -15.49
CA ALA A 361 21.45 -12.72 -15.07
C ALA A 361 22.09 -11.75 -14.06
N SER A 362 21.85 -10.45 -14.21
CA SER A 362 22.34 -9.41 -13.30
C SER A 362 21.27 -8.90 -12.33
N SER A 363 20.03 -9.39 -12.44
CA SER A 363 18.85 -8.84 -11.76
C SER A 363 18.76 -7.32 -11.91
N TYR A 364 19.12 -6.82 -13.09
CA TYR A 364 19.20 -5.39 -13.35
C TYR A 364 17.98 -4.94 -14.14
N LEU A 365 17.29 -3.92 -13.64
CA LEU A 365 16.12 -3.31 -14.27
C LEU A 365 16.43 -1.85 -14.53
N SER A 366 16.16 -1.41 -15.75
CA SER A 366 16.20 0.00 -16.16
C SER A 366 14.88 0.34 -16.83
N GLY A 367 14.33 1.51 -16.54
CA GLY A 367 13.02 1.89 -17.04
C GLY A 367 12.87 3.37 -17.31
N LYS A 368 12.01 3.67 -18.26
CA LYS A 368 11.34 4.95 -18.44
C LYS A 368 9.86 4.74 -18.10
N ALA A 369 9.35 5.46 -17.11
CA ALA A 369 7.94 5.47 -16.77
C ALA A 369 7.33 6.82 -17.14
N ARG A 370 6.37 6.82 -18.08
CA ARG A 370 5.52 7.98 -18.36
C ARG A 370 4.22 7.82 -17.59
N ILE A 371 3.95 8.73 -16.67
CA ILE A 371 2.77 8.73 -15.80
C ILE A 371 1.92 9.92 -16.19
N GLU A 372 0.69 9.66 -16.62
CA GLU A 372 -0.30 10.70 -16.90
C GLU A 372 -1.14 10.94 -15.63
N VAL A 373 -1.15 12.19 -15.20
CA VAL A 373 -1.83 12.64 -13.98
C VAL A 373 -2.95 13.59 -14.37
N VAL A 374 -4.12 13.38 -13.79
CA VAL A 374 -5.28 14.26 -13.93
C VAL A 374 -5.54 14.94 -12.59
N PRO A 375 -5.26 16.24 -12.44
CA PRO A 375 -5.53 16.97 -11.21
C PRO A 375 -7.03 17.05 -10.91
N SER A 376 -7.42 16.76 -9.68
CA SER A 376 -8.79 16.93 -9.18
C SER A 376 -9.07 18.36 -8.70
N VAL A 377 -8.01 19.15 -8.50
CA VAL A 377 -8.05 20.52 -7.98
C VAL A 377 -7.19 21.43 -8.86
N ASP A 378 -7.52 22.73 -8.85
CA ASP A 378 -6.67 23.74 -9.44
C ASP A 378 -5.44 23.98 -8.56
N LEU A 379 -4.37 24.48 -9.20
CA LEU A 379 -3.11 24.81 -8.55
C LEU A 379 -2.48 23.59 -7.86
N LEU A 380 -2.52 22.42 -8.49
CA LEU A 380 -1.83 21.23 -7.98
C LEU A 380 -0.32 21.38 -8.21
N GLU A 381 0.44 21.49 -7.12
CA GLU A 381 1.88 21.79 -7.18
C GLU A 381 2.77 20.55 -7.07
N SER A 382 2.26 19.46 -6.50
CA SER A 382 3.02 18.23 -6.32
C SER A 382 2.12 17.00 -6.30
N ILE A 383 2.74 15.87 -6.64
CA ILE A 383 2.14 14.54 -6.58
C ILE A 383 2.99 13.62 -5.71
N LYS A 384 2.38 12.55 -5.21
CA LYS A 384 3.05 11.48 -4.44
C LYS A 384 2.91 10.15 -5.18
N LEU A 385 3.99 9.40 -5.27
CA LEU A 385 4.06 8.12 -5.97
C LEU A 385 4.73 7.09 -5.08
N ARG A 386 4.31 5.83 -5.17
CA ARG A 386 4.98 4.74 -4.46
C ARG A 386 6.13 4.20 -5.30
N PHE A 387 7.34 4.19 -4.76
CA PHE A 387 8.53 3.78 -5.50
C PHE A 387 9.64 3.25 -4.59
N ASN A 388 10.32 2.17 -5.01
CA ASN A 388 11.35 1.52 -4.20
C ASN A 388 12.65 2.36 -4.12
N PRO A 389 13.12 2.74 -2.92
CA PRO A 389 14.35 3.54 -2.72
C PRO A 389 15.66 2.86 -3.13
N ASP A 390 15.64 1.56 -3.46
CA ASP A 390 16.80 0.85 -4.00
C ASP A 390 17.11 1.23 -5.46
N PHE A 391 16.18 1.90 -6.16
CA PHE A 391 16.41 2.41 -7.50
C PHE A 391 17.09 3.79 -7.49
N GLU A 392 18.07 3.95 -8.36
CA GLU A 392 18.64 5.24 -8.71
C GLU A 392 17.69 5.95 -9.69
N ILE A 393 17.12 7.09 -9.26
CA ILE A 393 16.42 8.01 -10.16
C ILE A 393 17.50 8.81 -10.90
N LEU A 394 17.51 8.69 -12.24
CA LEU A 394 18.45 9.41 -13.11
C LEU A 394 17.97 10.83 -13.37
N LYS A 395 16.68 10.99 -13.67
CA LYS A 395 16.00 12.27 -13.82
C LYS A 395 14.49 12.06 -13.80
N ILE A 396 13.75 13.12 -13.46
CA ILE A 396 12.31 13.22 -13.67
C ILE A 396 12.07 14.44 -14.53
N THR A 397 11.27 14.33 -15.58
CA THR A 397 10.98 15.46 -16.48
C THR A 397 9.49 15.62 -16.71
N ASP A 398 9.07 16.82 -17.08
CA ASP A 398 7.73 17.06 -17.65
C ASP A 398 7.69 16.80 -19.16
N GLU A 399 6.56 17.13 -19.79
CA GLU A 399 6.33 16.95 -21.23
C GLU A 399 7.23 17.81 -22.12
N GLU A 400 7.76 18.91 -21.59
CA GLU A 400 8.70 19.80 -22.27
C GLU A 400 10.16 19.38 -22.01
N ASN A 401 10.37 18.21 -21.40
CA ASN A 401 11.67 17.64 -21.02
C ASN A 401 12.46 18.55 -20.04
N ARG A 402 11.76 19.35 -19.23
CA ARG A 402 12.34 20.16 -18.15
C ARG A 402 12.46 19.30 -16.90
N GLU A 403 13.59 19.39 -16.19
CA GLU A 403 13.83 18.54 -15.02
C GLU A 403 13.00 18.98 -13.80
N LEU A 404 12.30 18.04 -13.18
CA LEU A 404 11.45 18.27 -12.00
C LEU A 404 12.19 17.92 -10.71
N PHE A 405 11.86 18.65 -9.65
CA PHE A 405 12.36 18.33 -8.32
C PHE A 405 11.57 17.22 -7.67
N TYR A 406 12.24 16.46 -6.81
CA TYR A 406 11.60 15.46 -6.00
C TYR A 406 12.23 15.36 -4.61
N THR A 407 11.41 14.86 -3.68
CA THR A 407 11.82 14.43 -2.34
C THR A 407 11.35 13.02 -2.09
N TRP A 408 12.06 12.26 -1.25
CA TRP A 408 11.78 10.85 -1.03
C TRP A 408 11.62 10.52 0.46
N ASP A 409 10.46 10.02 0.87
CA ASP A 409 10.32 9.26 2.12
C ASP A 409 10.73 7.82 1.86
N LYS A 410 12.00 7.49 2.15
CA LYS A 410 12.56 6.15 1.91
C LYS A 410 11.92 5.07 2.78
N LEU A 411 11.45 5.42 3.98
CA LEU A 411 10.84 4.45 4.90
C LEU A 411 9.46 4.03 4.41
N ARG A 412 8.62 5.00 4.04
CA ARG A 412 7.27 4.75 3.49
C ARG A 412 7.31 4.42 2.00
N LYS A 413 8.47 4.52 1.35
CA LYS A 413 8.69 4.31 -0.08
C LYS A 413 7.84 5.26 -0.94
N ILE A 414 7.72 6.52 -0.50
CA ILE A 414 6.93 7.56 -1.19
C ILE A 414 7.85 8.59 -1.83
N LEU A 415 7.72 8.76 -3.13
CA LEU A 415 8.38 9.76 -3.95
C LEU A 415 7.42 10.94 -4.18
N TYR A 416 7.80 12.13 -3.76
CA TYR A 416 7.07 13.37 -4.04
C TYR A 416 7.71 14.07 -5.23
N VAL A 417 6.94 14.42 -6.26
CA VAL A 417 7.39 15.15 -7.44
C VAL A 417 6.73 16.52 -7.47
N TYR A 418 7.51 17.58 -7.69
CA TYR A 418 7.05 18.96 -7.66
C TYR A 418 7.07 19.55 -9.07
N PHE A 419 5.96 20.15 -9.49
CA PHE A 419 5.83 20.77 -10.80
C PHE A 419 6.42 22.18 -10.82
N LEU A 420 7.01 22.56 -11.97
CA LEU A 420 7.55 23.91 -12.18
C LEU A 420 6.45 24.97 -12.31
N SER A 421 5.24 24.55 -12.68
CA SER A 421 4.05 25.38 -12.71
C SER A 421 2.87 24.58 -12.17
N PRO A 422 1.96 25.17 -11.38
CA PRO A 422 0.84 24.44 -10.80
C PRO A 422 -0.06 23.92 -11.92
N LEU A 423 -0.55 22.69 -11.77
CA LEU A 423 -1.42 22.09 -12.75
C LEU A 423 -2.85 22.61 -12.60
N VAL A 424 -3.56 22.67 -13.74
CA VAL A 424 -4.96 23.09 -13.82
C VAL A 424 -5.86 21.87 -13.62
N ALA A 425 -6.98 22.05 -12.91
CA ALA A 425 -7.93 20.98 -12.67
C ALA A 425 -8.38 20.33 -13.99
N LYS A 426 -8.46 19.00 -13.99
CA LYS A 426 -8.96 18.16 -15.09
C LYS A 426 -8.16 18.23 -16.39
N VAL A 427 -7.00 18.89 -16.40
CA VAL A 427 -6.09 18.89 -17.55
C VAL A 427 -5.05 17.79 -17.35
N PRO A 428 -5.07 16.71 -18.17
CA PRO A 428 -4.07 15.66 -18.08
C PRO A 428 -2.68 16.24 -18.31
N THR A 429 -1.73 15.87 -17.47
CA THR A 429 -0.32 16.26 -17.57
C THR A 429 0.54 15.04 -17.31
N ALA A 430 1.56 14.80 -18.13
CA ALA A 430 2.46 13.69 -17.90
C ALA A 430 3.80 14.10 -17.30
N ILE A 431 4.36 13.17 -16.52
CA ILE A 431 5.77 13.19 -16.13
C ILE A 431 6.48 11.94 -16.65
N GLU A 432 7.79 12.05 -16.86
CA GLU A 432 8.65 10.94 -17.23
C GLU A 432 9.72 10.70 -16.17
N VAL A 433 9.74 9.50 -15.60
CA VAL A 433 10.72 9.09 -14.59
C VAL A 433 11.70 8.10 -15.22
N PHE A 434 12.99 8.45 -15.19
CA PHE A 434 14.07 7.60 -15.68
C PHE A 434 14.81 7.01 -14.49
N TYR A 435 14.92 5.68 -14.46
CA TYR A 435 15.47 5.00 -13.29
C TYR A 435 16.16 3.68 -13.63
N ARG A 436 17.06 3.25 -12.75
CA ARG A 436 17.77 1.97 -12.90
C ARG A 436 18.21 1.43 -11.54
N GLY A 437 18.34 0.11 -11.44
CA GLY A 437 18.71 -0.51 -10.17
C GLY A 437 18.78 -2.02 -10.26
N ARG A 438 19.33 -2.62 -9.21
CA ARG A 438 19.25 -4.05 -9.00
C ARG A 438 17.95 -4.36 -8.28
N MET A 439 17.15 -5.24 -8.86
CA MET A 439 15.87 -5.64 -8.30
C MET A 439 15.71 -7.14 -8.48
N LEU A 440 15.73 -7.86 -7.36
CA LEU A 440 15.22 -9.23 -7.33
C LEU A 440 13.69 -9.17 -7.28
N PRO A 441 12.98 -10.07 -8.00
CA PRO A 441 11.55 -10.21 -7.84
C PRO A 441 11.19 -10.39 -6.37
N ALA A 442 10.37 -9.48 -5.82
CA ALA A 442 9.93 -9.57 -4.44
C ALA A 442 9.10 -10.84 -4.24
N ALA A 443 9.18 -11.44 -3.04
CA ALA A 443 8.22 -12.47 -2.67
C ALA A 443 6.82 -11.82 -2.65
N PRO A 444 5.82 -12.41 -3.33
CA PRO A 444 4.50 -11.83 -3.37
C PRO A 444 3.85 -11.88 -1.98
N SER A 445 3.25 -10.77 -1.53
CA SER A 445 2.96 -10.52 -0.11
C SER A 445 1.50 -10.70 0.33
N THR A 446 0.53 -10.34 -0.52
CA THR A 446 -0.88 -10.17 -0.08
C THR A 446 -1.93 -10.85 -0.94
N ASP A 447 -1.67 -11.07 -2.23
CA ASP A 447 -2.58 -11.70 -3.19
C ASP A 447 -2.17 -13.16 -3.47
N VAL A 448 -1.63 -13.85 -2.45
CA VAL A 448 -1.09 -15.20 -2.59
C VAL A 448 -1.81 -16.15 -1.67
N ILE A 449 -2.43 -17.19 -2.25
CA ILE A 449 -2.77 -18.37 -1.48
C ILE A 449 -1.49 -19.13 -1.18
N ALA A 450 -0.77 -18.75 -0.12
CA ALA A 450 0.39 -19.52 0.31
C ALA A 450 -0.11 -20.79 1.03
N GLN A 451 0.10 -21.95 0.44
CA GLN A 451 0.00 -23.21 1.17
C GLN A 451 1.39 -23.54 1.71
N SER A 452 1.49 -23.76 3.02
CA SER A 452 2.73 -23.98 3.77
C SER A 452 3.74 -24.89 3.03
N GLY A 453 5.01 -24.49 2.99
CA GLY A 453 6.05 -25.36 2.43
C GLY A 453 7.42 -24.70 2.28
N THR A 454 8.03 -24.15 3.33
CA THR A 454 9.49 -23.99 3.30
C THR A 454 10.10 -25.33 3.67
N ASN A 455 10.89 -25.94 2.78
CA ASN A 455 11.66 -27.11 3.14
C ASN A 455 13.12 -26.95 2.75
N VAL A 456 13.99 -27.11 3.75
CA VAL A 456 15.43 -26.83 3.71
C VAL A 456 16.24 -28.06 3.24
N ASN A 457 15.56 -29.16 2.91
CA ASN A 457 16.17 -30.45 2.52
C ASN A 457 16.05 -30.74 1.02
N ILE A 458 16.46 -29.80 0.18
CA ILE A 458 16.55 -30.03 -1.27
C ILE A 458 17.99 -30.46 -1.63
N ARG A 459 18.20 -31.73 -2.00
CA ARG A 459 19.54 -32.30 -2.34
C ARG A 459 20.21 -31.66 -3.56
N ARG A 460 19.43 -31.11 -4.51
CA ARG A 460 19.88 -30.28 -5.63
C ARG A 460 18.93 -29.08 -5.76
N GLY A 461 19.41 -27.87 -5.48
CA GLY A 461 18.59 -26.68 -5.60
C GLY A 461 17.96 -26.58 -7.00
N PRO A 462 16.62 -26.46 -7.12
CA PRO A 462 15.98 -26.20 -8.40
C PRO A 462 16.52 -24.90 -8.99
N ARG A 463 16.73 -24.88 -10.31
CA ARG A 463 17.10 -23.66 -11.03
C ARG A 463 15.84 -22.93 -11.44
N TYR A 464 15.42 -21.94 -10.66
CA TYR A 464 14.30 -21.07 -11.02
C TYR A 464 14.66 -20.20 -12.23
N GLU A 465 14.02 -20.44 -13.37
CA GLU A 465 14.22 -19.69 -14.62
C GLU A 465 13.10 -18.68 -14.87
N THR A 466 12.23 -18.46 -13.89
CA THR A 466 11.10 -17.52 -13.93
C THR A 466 11.27 -16.40 -12.89
N TYR A 467 10.97 -15.17 -13.31
CA TYR A 467 11.16 -13.94 -12.54
C TYR A 467 9.85 -13.15 -12.59
N PHE A 468 9.13 -13.11 -11.47
CA PHE A 468 7.77 -12.56 -11.40
C PHE A 468 7.73 -11.23 -10.64
N PHE A 469 7.46 -10.14 -11.36
CA PHE A 469 7.37 -8.80 -10.81
C PHE A 469 5.93 -8.46 -10.46
N THR A 470 5.65 -8.38 -9.16
CA THR A 470 4.35 -7.97 -8.60
C THR A 470 4.40 -6.54 -8.05
N HIS A 471 3.25 -5.99 -7.67
CA HIS A 471 3.17 -4.66 -7.05
C HIS A 471 3.98 -4.55 -5.74
N ALA A 472 4.21 -5.65 -5.02
CA ALA A 472 4.96 -5.68 -3.76
C ALA A 472 6.42 -5.20 -3.89
N GLY A 473 6.98 -5.26 -5.10
CA GLY A 473 8.33 -4.80 -5.37
C GLY A 473 8.49 -3.28 -5.54
N PHE A 474 7.39 -2.54 -5.75
CA PHE A 474 7.40 -1.10 -6.08
C PHE A 474 8.44 -0.74 -7.17
N TRP A 475 8.52 -1.59 -8.21
CA TRP A 475 9.54 -1.57 -9.26
C TRP A 475 9.28 -0.54 -10.37
N TYR A 476 8.17 0.19 -10.28
CA TYR A 476 7.87 1.37 -11.07
C TYR A 476 7.22 2.41 -10.16
N PRO A 477 7.36 3.72 -10.48
CA PRO A 477 6.64 4.77 -9.76
C PRO A 477 5.13 4.66 -10.06
N GLY A 478 4.36 4.22 -9.07
CA GLY A 478 2.92 3.99 -9.20
C GLY A 478 2.07 4.77 -8.20
N PRO A 479 0.75 4.56 -8.20
CA PRO A 479 -0.17 5.22 -7.26
C PRO A 479 0.25 5.04 -5.79
N ALA A 480 0.07 6.10 -4.99
CA ALA A 480 0.36 6.08 -3.56
C ALA A 480 -0.80 5.52 -2.71
N ALA A 481 -1.99 5.37 -3.29
CA ALA A 481 -3.15 4.67 -2.75
C ALA A 481 -3.65 3.63 -3.77
N GLU A 482 -4.69 2.86 -3.43
CA GLU A 482 -5.36 1.99 -4.41
C GLU A 482 -6.05 2.86 -5.47
N ASP A 483 -5.71 2.64 -6.74
CA ASP A 483 -6.19 3.43 -7.86
C ASP A 483 -6.19 2.58 -9.15
N TYR A 484 -6.93 2.99 -10.17
CA TYR A 484 -7.08 2.26 -11.44
C TYR A 484 -6.67 3.11 -12.63
N PHE A 485 -5.74 2.60 -13.43
CA PHE A 485 -5.17 3.32 -14.56
C PHE A 485 -5.09 2.45 -15.82
N LEU A 486 -5.14 3.09 -16.99
CA LEU A 486 -4.82 2.41 -18.25
C LEU A 486 -3.31 2.17 -18.33
N ALA A 487 -2.90 1.05 -18.92
CA ALA A 487 -1.49 0.66 -18.89
C ALA A 487 -0.95 0.24 -20.25
N ARG A 488 0.27 0.66 -20.56
CA ARG A 488 1.11 0.11 -21.63
C ARG A 488 2.45 -0.33 -21.04
N LEU A 489 2.86 -1.56 -21.31
CA LEU A 489 4.15 -2.09 -20.89
C LEU A 489 4.92 -2.57 -22.11
N THR A 490 6.04 -1.92 -22.42
CA THR A 490 7.05 -2.42 -23.35
C THR A 490 8.22 -2.98 -22.55
N LEU A 491 8.60 -4.22 -22.83
CA LEU A 491 9.67 -4.90 -22.12
C LEU A 491 10.69 -5.49 -23.10
N VAL A 492 11.94 -5.11 -22.90
CA VAL A 492 13.12 -5.69 -23.57
C VAL A 492 13.77 -6.71 -22.64
N ILE A 493 13.84 -7.96 -23.08
CA ILE A 493 14.43 -9.08 -22.33
C ILE A 493 15.47 -9.82 -23.17
N PRO A 494 16.41 -10.58 -22.56
CA PRO A 494 17.41 -11.32 -23.33
C PRO A 494 16.79 -12.40 -24.24
N PRO A 495 17.48 -12.79 -25.32
CA PRO A 495 17.08 -13.93 -26.15
C PRO A 495 16.85 -15.21 -25.34
N GLY A 496 15.87 -16.02 -25.76
CA GLY A 496 15.49 -17.27 -25.09
C GLY A 496 14.47 -17.12 -23.97
N TYR A 497 14.24 -15.90 -23.46
CA TYR A 497 13.16 -15.60 -22.53
C TYR A 497 11.89 -15.16 -23.28
N LYS A 498 10.72 -15.42 -22.69
CA LYS A 498 9.44 -14.80 -23.07
C LYS A 498 8.87 -14.05 -21.87
N CYS A 499 7.89 -13.19 -22.14
CA CYS A 499 7.18 -12.40 -21.15
C CYS A 499 5.67 -12.68 -21.22
N VAL A 500 5.02 -12.72 -20.05
CA VAL A 500 3.57 -12.62 -19.90
C VAL A 500 3.29 -11.47 -18.93
N ALA A 501 2.33 -10.60 -19.27
CA ALA A 501 2.00 -9.43 -18.45
C ALA A 501 0.49 -9.12 -18.50
N ASN A 502 0.10 -8.05 -17.79
CA ASN A 502 -1.23 -7.47 -17.91
C ASN A 502 -1.50 -7.01 -19.34
N GLY A 503 -2.77 -7.03 -19.73
CA GLY A 503 -3.24 -6.55 -21.02
C GLY A 503 -3.01 -7.53 -22.18
N GLU A 504 -3.42 -7.12 -23.38
CA GLU A 504 -3.19 -7.84 -24.63
C GLU A 504 -1.77 -7.61 -25.15
N LEU A 505 -1.14 -8.66 -25.71
CA LEU A 505 0.12 -8.52 -26.44
C LEU A 505 -0.16 -7.93 -27.83
N VAL A 506 0.12 -6.64 -28.02
CA VAL A 506 -0.19 -5.91 -29.27
C VAL A 506 0.98 -5.84 -30.24
N ALA A 507 2.22 -5.98 -29.76
CA ALA A 507 3.40 -6.02 -30.62
C ALA A 507 4.49 -6.93 -30.06
N LYS A 508 5.19 -7.62 -30.97
CA LYS A 508 6.38 -8.42 -30.69
C LYS A 508 7.42 -8.17 -31.78
N GLY A 509 8.61 -7.74 -31.40
CA GLY A 509 9.68 -7.40 -32.34
C GLY A 509 11.07 -7.72 -31.79
N ARG A 510 12.10 -7.18 -32.45
CA ARG A 510 13.49 -7.16 -31.97
C ARG A 510 13.96 -5.71 -31.94
N ARG A 511 14.86 -5.38 -31.01
CA ARG A 511 15.49 -4.06 -31.01
C ARG A 511 16.56 -3.99 -32.09
N GLU A 512 16.40 -3.06 -33.04
CA GLU A 512 17.27 -2.90 -34.22
C GLU A 512 18.23 -1.69 -34.10
N ASP A 513 17.95 -0.73 -33.21
CA ASP A 513 18.69 0.54 -33.09
C ASP A 513 20.11 0.36 -32.49
N LEU A 514 21.12 0.92 -33.17
CA LEU A 514 22.56 0.74 -32.93
C LEU A 514 23.29 2.05 -32.56
N ASP A 515 22.64 2.96 -31.83
CA ASP A 515 23.18 4.33 -31.63
C ASP A 515 23.97 4.53 -30.31
N ASP A 516 24.06 3.53 -29.43
CA ASP A 516 24.77 3.62 -28.15
C ASP A 516 25.49 2.30 -27.79
N VAL A 517 26.66 2.37 -27.14
CA VAL A 517 27.47 1.21 -26.73
C VAL A 517 26.69 0.29 -25.77
N VAL A 518 25.77 0.83 -24.96
CA VAL A 518 24.84 0.06 -24.12
C VAL A 518 23.69 -0.57 -24.94
N ALA A 519 23.34 0.01 -26.10
CA ALA A 519 22.37 -0.57 -27.02
C ALA A 519 22.95 -1.77 -27.78
N ILE A 520 24.28 -1.80 -28.02
CA ILE A 520 24.98 -2.92 -28.69
C ILE A 520 24.77 -4.24 -27.94
N GLU A 521 24.86 -4.27 -26.61
CA GLU A 521 24.61 -5.50 -25.82
C GLU A 521 23.16 -5.98 -25.87
N LYS A 522 22.23 -5.10 -26.28
CA LYS A 522 20.78 -5.35 -26.33
C LYS A 522 20.27 -5.56 -27.76
N ALA A 523 21.12 -5.39 -28.78
CA ALA A 523 20.75 -5.59 -30.18
C ALA A 523 20.24 -7.02 -30.41
N GLY A 524 19.11 -7.17 -31.11
CA GLY A 524 18.48 -8.47 -31.36
C GLY A 524 17.68 -9.06 -30.18
N SER A 525 17.64 -8.38 -29.03
CA SER A 525 16.78 -8.76 -27.90
C SER A 525 15.30 -8.66 -28.28
N PRO A 526 14.45 -9.64 -27.90
CA PRO A 526 13.01 -9.55 -28.13
C PRO A 526 12.39 -8.40 -27.34
N VAL A 527 11.45 -7.72 -27.99
CA VAL A 527 10.63 -6.64 -27.43
C VAL A 527 9.18 -7.09 -27.41
N TYR A 528 8.53 -6.98 -26.25
CA TYR A 528 7.11 -7.28 -26.07
C TYR A 528 6.39 -6.02 -25.65
N THR A 529 5.31 -5.64 -26.35
CA THR A 529 4.44 -4.53 -25.94
C THR A 529 3.06 -5.05 -25.60
N PHE A 530 2.67 -4.85 -24.35
CA PHE A 530 1.35 -5.15 -23.82
C PHE A 530 0.56 -3.86 -23.59
N VAL A 531 -0.74 -3.90 -23.87
CA VAL A 531 -1.66 -2.78 -23.64
C VAL A 531 -2.89 -3.30 -22.92
N SER A 532 -3.24 -2.67 -21.79
CA SER A 532 -4.50 -2.94 -21.08
C SER A 532 -5.62 -2.10 -21.69
N ARG A 533 -6.66 -2.75 -22.20
CA ARG A 533 -7.87 -2.05 -22.70
C ARG A 533 -8.82 -1.64 -21.58
N SER A 534 -8.74 -2.35 -20.46
CA SER A 534 -9.44 -2.01 -19.22
C SER A 534 -8.47 -1.45 -18.17
N PRO A 535 -8.90 -0.54 -17.28
CA PRO A 535 -8.07 -0.09 -16.17
C PRO A 535 -7.60 -1.24 -15.28
N VAL A 536 -6.36 -1.13 -14.80
CA VAL A 536 -5.75 -2.09 -13.87
C VAL A 536 -5.32 -1.36 -12.61
N LYS A 537 -5.36 -2.06 -11.47
CA LYS A 537 -4.93 -1.49 -10.19
C LYS A 537 -3.41 -1.45 -10.01
N TYR A 538 -2.72 -2.37 -10.66
CA TYR A 538 -1.26 -2.41 -10.71
C TYR A 538 -0.76 -3.12 -11.96
N LEU A 539 0.48 -2.84 -12.35
CA LEU A 539 1.20 -3.60 -13.35
C LEU A 539 1.96 -4.78 -12.73
N SER A 540 2.10 -5.84 -13.49
CA SER A 540 2.81 -7.06 -13.17
C SER A 540 3.21 -7.78 -14.44
N PHE A 541 4.36 -8.44 -14.40
CA PHE A 541 4.84 -9.25 -15.51
C PHE A 541 5.69 -10.41 -15.00
N ILE A 542 5.75 -11.49 -15.75
CA ILE A 542 6.63 -12.62 -15.50
C ILE A 542 7.52 -12.86 -16.72
N VAL A 543 8.83 -12.90 -16.49
CA VAL A 543 9.85 -13.23 -17.49
C VAL A 543 10.36 -14.63 -17.19
N GLY A 544 10.39 -15.50 -18.19
CA GLY A 544 10.90 -16.85 -18.02
C GLY A 544 11.09 -17.57 -19.34
N LYS A 545 11.65 -18.78 -19.25
CA LYS A 545 11.65 -19.70 -20.39
C LYS A 545 10.37 -20.53 -20.34
N PHE A 546 9.54 -20.40 -21.38
CA PHE A 546 8.30 -21.16 -21.51
C PHE A 546 8.35 -21.95 -22.82
N ASP A 547 8.41 -23.26 -22.73
CA ASP A 547 8.56 -24.18 -23.87
C ASP A 547 7.21 -24.74 -24.35
N GLN A 548 6.24 -24.90 -23.45
CA GLN A 548 4.88 -25.34 -23.78
C GLN A 548 3.87 -24.19 -23.67
N GLN A 549 2.95 -24.12 -24.64
CA GLN A 549 1.83 -23.19 -24.65
C GLN A 549 0.60 -23.80 -25.32
N LYS A 550 -0.60 -23.41 -24.88
CA LYS A 550 -1.87 -23.71 -25.55
C LYS A 550 -2.77 -22.50 -25.49
N GLU A 551 -3.41 -22.19 -26.60
CA GLU A 551 -4.39 -21.12 -26.70
C GLU A 551 -5.77 -21.70 -27.00
N ARG A 552 -6.80 -21.08 -26.40
CA ARG A 552 -8.20 -21.34 -26.71
C ARG A 552 -8.87 -20.02 -27.02
N ALA A 553 -9.40 -19.91 -28.24
CA ALA A 553 -10.26 -18.80 -28.64
C ALA A 553 -11.63 -18.90 -27.95
N GLY A 554 -12.29 -17.75 -27.82
CA GLY A 554 -13.61 -17.62 -27.21
C GLY A 554 -13.92 -16.14 -26.96
N PRO A 555 -15.05 -15.82 -26.30
CA PRO A 555 -15.37 -14.45 -25.89
C PRO A 555 -14.28 -13.83 -25.01
N VAL A 556 -13.61 -14.66 -24.21
CA VAL A 556 -12.38 -14.33 -23.49
C VAL A 556 -11.30 -15.31 -23.97
N PRO A 557 -10.31 -14.87 -24.76
CA PRO A 557 -9.17 -15.71 -25.13
C PRO A 557 -8.39 -16.17 -23.90
N VAL A 558 -8.10 -17.47 -23.82
CA VAL A 558 -7.32 -18.07 -22.73
C VAL A 558 -6.03 -18.66 -23.28
N THR A 559 -4.89 -18.31 -22.66
CA THR A 559 -3.59 -18.86 -23.04
C THR A 559 -2.87 -19.44 -21.83
N GLY A 560 -2.53 -20.73 -21.89
CA GLY A 560 -1.69 -21.41 -20.90
C GLY A 560 -0.21 -21.38 -21.32
N TYR A 561 0.68 -21.10 -20.37
CA TYR A 561 2.14 -21.11 -20.50
C TYR A 561 2.73 -21.99 -19.39
N VAL A 562 3.69 -22.85 -19.73
CA VAL A 562 4.38 -23.69 -18.75
C VAL A 562 5.88 -23.38 -18.78
N SER A 563 6.46 -23.12 -17.60
CA SER A 563 7.92 -22.95 -17.47
C SER A 563 8.64 -24.22 -17.93
N SER A 564 9.77 -24.06 -18.63
CA SER A 564 10.59 -25.20 -19.09
C SER A 564 11.17 -26.07 -17.97
N GLU A 565 11.04 -25.62 -16.72
CA GLU A 565 11.40 -26.40 -15.53
C GLU A 565 10.34 -27.45 -15.16
N ILE A 566 9.11 -27.33 -15.67
CA ILE A 566 8.00 -28.23 -15.40
C ILE A 566 7.89 -29.21 -16.57
N LEU A 567 8.17 -30.49 -16.29
CA LEU A 567 8.21 -31.53 -17.33
C LEU A 567 6.82 -32.02 -17.75
N ASP A 568 5.86 -32.05 -16.81
CA ASP A 568 4.51 -32.56 -17.06
C ASP A 568 3.64 -31.51 -17.76
N SER A 569 2.95 -31.89 -18.84
CA SER A 569 2.06 -30.97 -19.55
C SER A 569 0.82 -30.65 -18.73
N ARG A 570 0.60 -29.36 -18.44
CA ARG A 570 -0.55 -28.85 -17.68
C ARG A 570 -1.59 -28.12 -18.53
N LEU A 571 -1.46 -28.18 -19.86
CA LEU A 571 -2.22 -27.31 -20.78
C LEU A 571 -3.71 -27.66 -20.91
N ALA A 572 -4.17 -28.83 -20.46
CA ALA A 572 -5.59 -29.15 -20.39
C ALA A 572 -6.39 -28.16 -19.50
N ILE A 573 -5.70 -27.49 -18.57
CA ILE A 573 -6.30 -26.50 -17.68
C ILE A 573 -6.90 -25.29 -18.41
N VAL A 574 -6.48 -25.02 -19.65
CA VAL A 574 -7.05 -23.95 -20.49
C VAL A 574 -8.53 -24.21 -20.75
N ASP A 575 -8.92 -25.47 -20.93
CA ASP A 575 -10.33 -25.82 -21.17
C ASP A 575 -11.19 -25.69 -19.92
N GLN A 576 -10.61 -26.05 -18.79
CA GLN A 576 -11.22 -25.88 -17.48
C GLN A 576 -11.38 -24.40 -17.10
N ALA A 577 -10.38 -23.58 -17.41
CA ALA A 577 -10.45 -22.13 -17.18
C ALA A 577 -11.61 -21.49 -17.96
N ALA A 578 -11.83 -21.91 -19.21
CA ALA A 578 -12.95 -21.42 -20.00
C ALA A 578 -14.31 -21.79 -19.38
N ASP A 579 -14.49 -23.01 -18.86
CA ASP A 579 -15.73 -23.41 -18.16
C ASP A 579 -15.95 -22.63 -16.83
N ILE A 580 -14.87 -22.33 -16.11
CA ILE A 580 -14.93 -21.46 -14.92
C ILE A 580 -15.34 -20.04 -15.30
N LEU A 581 -14.72 -19.47 -16.34
CA LEU A 581 -15.05 -18.14 -16.85
C LEU A 581 -16.52 -18.06 -17.26
N ASP A 582 -17.06 -19.07 -17.94
CA ASP A 582 -18.47 -19.14 -18.31
C ASP A 582 -19.40 -19.18 -17.09
N PHE A 583 -19.03 -19.94 -16.05
CA PHE A 583 -19.79 -20.02 -14.79
C PHE A 583 -19.83 -18.66 -14.07
N TYR A 584 -18.67 -18.02 -13.90
CA TYR A 584 -18.56 -16.72 -13.24
C TYR A 584 -19.18 -15.60 -14.07
N GLY A 585 -19.05 -15.65 -15.40
CA GLY A 585 -19.67 -14.70 -16.32
C GLY A 585 -21.19 -14.62 -16.14
N ARG A 586 -21.86 -15.75 -15.91
CA ARG A 586 -23.31 -15.81 -15.64
C ARG A 586 -23.66 -15.30 -14.23
N ALA A 587 -22.84 -15.64 -13.24
CA ALA A 587 -23.12 -15.31 -11.84
C ALA A 587 -22.82 -13.83 -11.51
N PHE A 588 -21.69 -13.29 -11.99
CA PHE A 588 -21.14 -12.01 -11.57
C PHE A 588 -21.19 -10.93 -12.64
N GLY A 589 -21.39 -11.30 -13.91
CA GLY A 589 -21.36 -10.41 -15.06
C GLY A 589 -20.13 -10.63 -15.95
N PRO A 590 -20.01 -9.91 -17.08
CA PRO A 590 -18.96 -10.13 -18.07
C PRO A 590 -17.55 -10.04 -17.48
N TYR A 591 -16.63 -10.85 -18.02
CA TYR A 591 -15.22 -10.81 -17.63
C TYR A 591 -14.63 -9.40 -17.86
N PRO A 592 -13.91 -8.81 -16.88
CA PRO A 592 -13.51 -7.40 -16.95
C PRO A 592 -12.37 -7.07 -17.91
N TYR A 593 -11.61 -8.06 -18.38
CA TYR A 593 -10.38 -7.86 -19.16
C TYR A 593 -10.45 -8.50 -20.54
N GLU A 594 -9.51 -8.14 -21.41
CA GLU A 594 -9.40 -8.57 -22.80
C GLU A 594 -9.02 -10.04 -22.98
N LYS A 595 -8.29 -10.63 -22.02
CA LYS A 595 -7.72 -11.99 -22.10
C LYS A 595 -7.43 -12.55 -20.73
N LEU A 596 -7.27 -13.86 -20.63
CA LEU A 596 -6.74 -14.55 -19.46
C LEU A 596 -5.50 -15.37 -19.81
N GLY A 597 -4.33 -14.94 -19.34
CA GLY A 597 -3.13 -15.78 -19.35
C GLY A 597 -3.07 -16.68 -18.10
N ILE A 598 -2.56 -17.90 -18.21
CA ILE A 598 -2.30 -18.78 -17.06
C ILE A 598 -0.86 -19.27 -17.18
N VAL A 599 -0.03 -18.97 -16.19
CA VAL A 599 1.40 -19.27 -16.21
C VAL A 599 1.73 -20.25 -15.08
N PHE A 600 2.24 -21.43 -15.44
CA PHE A 600 2.81 -22.36 -14.47
C PHE A 600 4.29 -22.11 -14.31
N ARG A 601 4.74 -21.97 -13.07
CA ARG A 601 6.16 -21.82 -12.73
C ARG A 601 6.55 -22.75 -11.59
N LEU A 602 7.81 -23.16 -11.58
CA LEU A 602 8.38 -23.84 -10.43
C LEU A 602 8.70 -22.80 -9.34
N TRP A 603 8.32 -23.06 -8.09
CA TRP A 603 8.58 -22.18 -6.95
C TRP A 603 8.65 -22.98 -5.64
N PRO A 604 9.39 -22.54 -4.59
CA PRO A 604 9.54 -23.33 -3.37
C PRO A 604 8.25 -23.58 -2.60
N VAL A 605 7.20 -22.76 -2.82
CA VAL A 605 5.95 -22.79 -2.04
C VAL A 605 4.76 -22.87 -2.99
N PHE A 606 3.82 -23.76 -2.66
CA PHE A 606 2.52 -23.84 -3.34
C PHE A 606 1.77 -22.52 -3.21
N GLY A 607 1.09 -22.14 -4.29
CA GLY A 607 0.25 -20.95 -4.31
C GLY A 607 0.12 -20.37 -5.68
N GLY A 608 -0.41 -19.15 -5.71
CA GLY A 608 -0.79 -18.49 -6.94
C GLY A 608 -0.88 -17.01 -6.72
N HIS A 609 -0.93 -16.28 -7.82
CA HIS A 609 -1.14 -14.85 -7.80
C HIS A 609 -1.94 -14.49 -9.04
N SER A 610 -2.93 -13.61 -8.86
CA SER A 610 -3.90 -13.31 -9.92
C SER A 610 -3.89 -11.84 -10.32
N PRO A 611 -2.82 -11.33 -10.98
CA PRO A 611 -2.89 -10.00 -11.59
C PRO A 611 -4.05 -9.85 -12.57
N ALA A 612 -4.44 -8.62 -12.88
CA ALA A 612 -5.44 -8.38 -13.93
C ALA A 612 -5.01 -9.03 -15.26
N SER A 613 -5.90 -9.80 -15.90
CA SER A 613 -5.74 -10.47 -17.20
C SER A 613 -4.73 -11.62 -17.30
N PHE A 614 -4.08 -12.02 -16.20
CA PHE A 614 -3.29 -13.26 -16.16
C PHE A 614 -3.11 -13.80 -14.74
N ILE A 615 -2.85 -15.10 -14.60
CA ILE A 615 -2.65 -15.79 -13.33
C ILE A 615 -1.29 -16.49 -13.37
N VAL A 616 -0.60 -16.51 -12.24
CA VAL A 616 0.61 -17.30 -12.02
C VAL A 616 0.29 -18.39 -11.01
N ILE A 617 0.55 -19.65 -11.35
CA ILE A 617 0.37 -20.82 -10.50
C ILE A 617 1.74 -21.43 -10.21
N ASN A 618 2.04 -21.63 -8.93
CA ASN A 618 3.28 -22.21 -8.46
C ASN A 618 3.15 -23.73 -8.31
N GLU A 619 4.02 -24.45 -9.01
CA GLU A 619 4.29 -25.87 -8.78
C GLU A 619 5.52 -26.01 -7.88
N VAL A 620 5.49 -26.96 -6.94
CA VAL A 620 6.64 -27.21 -6.05
C VAL A 620 7.59 -28.28 -6.61
N PRO A 621 8.90 -28.14 -6.36
CA PRO A 621 9.87 -29.18 -6.72
C PRO A 621 9.60 -30.52 -6.03
N TRP A 622 9.95 -31.61 -6.71
CA TRP A 622 9.93 -32.96 -6.16
C TRP A 622 10.92 -33.13 -4.98
N VAL A 623 10.49 -33.79 -3.90
CA VAL A 623 11.27 -33.96 -2.66
C VAL A 623 11.77 -35.40 -2.53
N GLY A 624 12.83 -35.74 -3.29
CA GLY A 624 13.61 -36.98 -3.08
C GLY A 624 12.78 -38.26 -2.96
N ASP A 625 13.30 -39.24 -2.21
CA ASP A 625 12.65 -40.55 -1.99
C ASP A 625 11.26 -40.47 -1.30
N THR A 626 10.83 -39.28 -0.86
CA THR A 626 9.54 -39.05 -0.19
C THR A 626 8.42 -38.55 -1.11
N GLY A 627 8.70 -38.27 -2.39
CA GLY A 627 7.70 -37.78 -3.34
C GLY A 627 7.42 -36.27 -3.24
N PHE A 628 6.22 -35.83 -3.60
CA PHE A 628 5.76 -34.44 -3.37
C PHE A 628 5.66 -34.13 -1.86
N PRO A 629 5.75 -32.86 -1.43
CA PRO A 629 5.49 -32.50 -0.04
C PRO A 629 4.15 -33.09 0.42
N ARG A 630 4.09 -33.67 1.63
CA ARG A 630 2.84 -34.21 2.15
C ARG A 630 1.78 -33.11 2.20
N PRO A 631 0.53 -33.37 1.75
CA PRO A 631 -0.56 -32.43 1.92
C PRO A 631 -0.66 -32.03 3.39
N VAL A 632 -0.56 -30.73 3.67
CA VAL A 632 -0.76 -30.19 5.01
C VAL A 632 -2.23 -29.81 5.11
N ASP A 633 -2.95 -30.34 6.11
CA ASP A 633 -4.32 -29.88 6.39
C ASP A 633 -4.27 -28.40 6.81
N THR A 634 -4.51 -27.50 5.85
CA THR A 634 -4.64 -26.06 6.06
C THR A 634 -6.11 -25.64 5.91
N PRO A 635 -6.51 -24.46 6.42
CA PRO A 635 -7.89 -23.99 6.32
C PRO A 635 -8.46 -23.97 4.91
N VAL A 636 -7.68 -23.50 3.94
CA VAL A 636 -8.08 -23.28 2.55
C VAL A 636 -7.63 -24.40 1.61
N ASP A 637 -7.08 -25.49 2.15
CA ASP A 637 -6.72 -26.63 1.32
C ASP A 637 -7.98 -27.41 0.90
N LEU A 638 -8.34 -27.30 -0.37
CA LEU A 638 -9.38 -28.11 -1.01
C LEU A 638 -8.76 -28.95 -2.15
N SER A 639 -7.51 -29.41 -1.98
CA SER A 639 -6.77 -30.20 -2.99
C SER A 639 -7.42 -31.53 -3.39
N ALA A 640 -8.39 -32.03 -2.60
CA ALA A 640 -9.25 -33.15 -3.01
C ALA A 640 -10.09 -32.84 -4.27
N TRP A 641 -10.22 -31.57 -4.64
CA TRP A 641 -10.88 -31.10 -5.84
C TRP A 641 -9.87 -30.31 -6.68
N GLU A 642 -9.38 -30.92 -7.77
CA GLU A 642 -8.30 -30.39 -8.61
C GLU A 642 -8.60 -28.98 -9.16
N GLU A 643 -9.88 -28.64 -9.33
CA GLU A 643 -10.28 -27.37 -9.92
C GLU A 643 -10.30 -26.19 -8.94
N TYR A 644 -10.25 -26.47 -7.65
CA TYR A 644 -10.39 -25.45 -6.60
C TYR A 644 -9.45 -24.27 -6.82
N PHE A 645 -8.17 -24.57 -6.98
CA PHE A 645 -7.13 -23.56 -7.00
C PHE A 645 -7.31 -22.62 -8.19
N LEU A 646 -7.53 -23.19 -9.38
CA LEU A 646 -7.80 -22.41 -10.58
C LEU A 646 -9.09 -21.61 -10.47
N ALA A 647 -10.14 -22.16 -9.88
CA ALA A 647 -11.41 -21.48 -9.69
C ALA A 647 -11.26 -20.25 -8.78
N HIS A 648 -10.52 -20.37 -7.67
CA HIS A 648 -10.22 -19.25 -6.77
C HIS A 648 -9.42 -18.15 -7.47
N GLU A 649 -8.34 -18.51 -8.17
CA GLU A 649 -7.49 -17.55 -8.86
C GLU A 649 -8.22 -16.85 -10.03
N ILE A 650 -9.10 -17.55 -10.75
CA ILE A 650 -9.94 -16.91 -11.78
C ILE A 650 -10.98 -15.98 -11.15
N ALA A 651 -11.53 -16.33 -9.98
CA ALA A 651 -12.51 -15.47 -9.30
C ALA A 651 -11.91 -14.10 -8.93
N HIS A 652 -10.60 -14.04 -8.63
CA HIS A 652 -9.91 -12.78 -8.37
C HIS A 652 -9.97 -11.76 -9.50
N GLN A 653 -10.21 -12.21 -10.73
CA GLN A 653 -10.36 -11.32 -11.88
C GLN A 653 -11.59 -10.41 -11.72
N TRP A 654 -12.67 -10.87 -11.09
CA TRP A 654 -13.78 -10.02 -10.65
C TRP A 654 -13.50 -9.42 -9.27
N TRP A 655 -13.10 -10.25 -8.31
CA TRP A 655 -13.00 -9.92 -6.89
C TRP A 655 -11.55 -9.69 -6.45
N GLY A 656 -11.13 -8.43 -6.42
CA GLY A 656 -9.76 -8.03 -6.10
C GLY A 656 -9.08 -7.32 -7.26
N GLN A 657 -9.31 -7.75 -8.52
CA GLN A 657 -8.82 -7.03 -9.71
C GLN A 657 -9.91 -6.15 -10.33
N GLY A 658 -11.09 -6.70 -10.66
CA GLY A 658 -12.19 -5.93 -11.22
C GLY A 658 -12.80 -4.95 -10.21
N VAL A 659 -12.97 -5.37 -8.97
CA VAL A 659 -13.35 -4.53 -7.82
C VAL A 659 -12.30 -4.75 -6.71
N SER A 660 -11.54 -3.71 -6.36
CA SER A 660 -10.55 -3.78 -5.26
C SER A 660 -11.23 -3.48 -3.92
N PHE A 661 -10.46 -3.47 -2.84
CA PHE A 661 -10.91 -3.14 -1.49
C PHE A 661 -10.30 -1.82 -1.01
N ASP A 662 -11.07 -0.99 -0.32
CA ASP A 662 -10.63 0.36 0.11
C ASP A 662 -9.64 0.32 1.29
N SER A 663 -9.82 -0.63 2.20
CA SER A 663 -8.99 -0.76 3.39
C SER A 663 -8.73 -2.21 3.76
N TYR A 664 -7.83 -2.45 4.71
CA TYR A 664 -7.58 -3.80 5.24
C TYR A 664 -8.86 -4.46 5.77
N LYS A 665 -9.85 -3.68 6.25
CA LYS A 665 -11.13 -4.19 6.78
C LYS A 665 -12.00 -4.81 5.70
N ASP A 666 -11.79 -4.37 4.45
CA ASP A 666 -12.59 -4.71 3.29
C ASP A 666 -11.91 -5.82 2.45
N GLN A 667 -10.73 -6.30 2.85
CA GLN A 667 -9.96 -7.31 2.09
C GLN A 667 -10.74 -8.61 1.84
N TRP A 668 -11.70 -8.95 2.71
CA TRP A 668 -12.57 -10.10 2.49
C TRP A 668 -13.39 -10.00 1.19
N LEU A 669 -13.61 -8.80 0.64
CA LEU A 669 -14.21 -8.61 -0.68
C LEU A 669 -13.37 -9.26 -1.79
N SER A 670 -12.06 -9.39 -1.62
CA SER A 670 -11.21 -10.15 -2.54
C SER A 670 -11.27 -11.64 -2.19
N GLU A 671 -10.81 -12.01 -1.00
CA GLU A 671 -10.56 -13.40 -0.64
C GLU A 671 -11.83 -14.20 -0.32
N GLY A 672 -12.76 -13.60 0.42
CA GLY A 672 -14.02 -14.23 0.81
C GLY A 672 -14.96 -14.44 -0.37
N LEU A 673 -15.08 -13.46 -1.28
CA LEU A 673 -15.86 -13.61 -2.51
C LEU A 673 -15.21 -14.62 -3.47
N SER A 674 -13.88 -14.63 -3.58
CA SER A 674 -13.17 -15.63 -4.39
C SER A 674 -13.30 -17.04 -3.82
N GLN A 675 -13.23 -17.19 -2.50
CA GLN A 675 -13.46 -18.47 -1.83
C GLN A 675 -14.90 -18.97 -2.00
N PHE A 676 -15.87 -18.07 -1.89
CA PHE A 676 -17.29 -18.35 -2.17
C PHE A 676 -17.50 -18.80 -3.62
N ALA A 677 -16.87 -18.10 -4.57
CA ALA A 677 -16.96 -18.40 -6.00
C ALA A 677 -16.33 -19.77 -6.32
N ALA A 678 -15.17 -20.09 -5.74
CA ALA A 678 -14.52 -21.39 -5.90
C ALA A 678 -15.39 -22.51 -5.35
N ALA A 679 -15.89 -22.39 -4.11
CA ALA A 679 -16.78 -23.39 -3.50
C ALA A 679 -18.09 -23.55 -4.28
N SER A 680 -18.65 -22.47 -4.85
CA SER A 680 -19.85 -22.50 -5.69
C SER A 680 -19.61 -23.26 -7.01
N TYR A 681 -18.45 -23.05 -7.64
CA TYR A 681 -18.06 -23.78 -8.84
C TYR A 681 -17.87 -25.28 -8.56
N LEU A 682 -17.21 -25.62 -7.44
CA LEU A 682 -17.02 -27.00 -7.00
C LEU A 682 -18.37 -27.68 -6.69
N ARG A 683 -19.31 -26.97 -6.06
CA ARG A 683 -20.69 -27.46 -5.85
C ARG A 683 -21.37 -27.80 -7.17
N ARG A 684 -21.26 -26.95 -8.20
CA ARG A 684 -21.81 -27.22 -9.54
C ARG A 684 -21.16 -28.46 -10.16
N LYS A 685 -19.83 -28.60 -10.05
CA LYS A 685 -19.07 -29.67 -10.73
C LYS A 685 -19.19 -31.02 -10.03
N HIS A 686 -19.14 -31.05 -8.70
CA HIS A 686 -19.03 -32.26 -7.88
C HIS A 686 -20.27 -32.57 -7.04
N GLY A 687 -21.29 -31.70 -7.06
CA GLY A 687 -22.58 -31.89 -6.39
C GLY A 687 -22.59 -31.58 -4.89
N GLU A 688 -23.76 -31.79 -4.28
CA GLU A 688 -24.05 -31.40 -2.89
C GLU A 688 -23.22 -32.14 -1.83
N ALA A 689 -22.84 -33.40 -2.07
CA ALA A 689 -22.04 -34.17 -1.12
C ALA A 689 -20.62 -33.60 -0.98
N ALA A 690 -20.02 -33.16 -2.10
CA ALA A 690 -18.75 -32.46 -2.11
C ALA A 690 -18.89 -31.11 -1.39
N PHE A 691 -19.94 -30.34 -1.72
CA PHE A 691 -20.21 -29.06 -1.08
C PHE A 691 -20.38 -29.17 0.44
N ALA A 692 -21.15 -30.14 0.92
CA ALA A 692 -21.29 -30.40 2.36
C ALA A 692 -19.95 -30.74 3.03
N SER A 693 -19.04 -31.41 2.33
CA SER A 693 -17.69 -31.70 2.84
C SER A 693 -16.82 -30.45 2.93
N ILE A 694 -16.93 -29.55 1.94
CA ILE A 694 -16.28 -28.23 1.94
C ILE A 694 -16.79 -27.38 3.11
N LEU A 695 -18.12 -27.27 3.27
CA LEU A 695 -18.73 -26.51 4.37
C LEU A 695 -18.29 -27.01 5.74
N LYS A 696 -18.25 -28.34 5.96
CA LYS A 696 -17.73 -28.94 7.19
C LYS A 696 -16.28 -28.56 7.45
N LYS A 697 -15.43 -28.55 6.42
CA LYS A 697 -14.02 -28.13 6.57
C LYS A 697 -13.93 -26.65 6.93
N PHE A 698 -14.69 -25.79 6.24
CA PHE A 698 -14.74 -24.35 6.52
C PHE A 698 -15.20 -24.10 7.96
N ALA A 699 -16.27 -24.76 8.40
CA ALA A 699 -16.84 -24.59 9.73
C ALA A 699 -15.88 -25.07 10.82
N ARG A 700 -15.29 -26.25 10.67
CA ARG A 700 -14.28 -26.80 11.60
C ARG A 700 -13.12 -25.83 11.83
N TRP A 701 -12.58 -25.25 10.75
CA TRP A 701 -11.48 -24.29 10.84
C TRP A 701 -11.93 -22.95 11.42
N THR A 702 -13.12 -22.48 11.07
CA THR A 702 -13.75 -21.28 11.63
C THR A 702 -13.95 -21.44 13.15
N GLU A 703 -14.53 -22.54 13.62
CA GLU A 703 -14.72 -22.86 15.04
C GLU A 703 -13.40 -22.88 15.81
N LYS A 704 -12.34 -23.41 15.17
CA LYS A 704 -11.00 -23.46 15.76
C LYS A 704 -10.32 -22.08 15.86
N LYS A 705 -10.62 -21.14 14.97
CA LYS A 705 -9.81 -19.91 14.79
C LYS A 705 -10.56 -18.60 14.96
N SER A 706 -11.90 -18.58 14.93
CA SER A 706 -12.71 -17.34 15.01
C SER A 706 -12.38 -16.50 16.24
N PHE A 707 -11.99 -17.13 17.36
CA PHE A 707 -11.53 -16.43 18.55
C PHE A 707 -10.33 -15.49 18.32
N ARG A 708 -9.65 -15.55 17.17
CA ARG A 708 -8.54 -14.65 16.83
C ARG A 708 -8.99 -13.27 16.38
N GLY A 709 -10.22 -13.10 15.90
CA GLY A 709 -10.74 -11.81 15.47
C GLY A 709 -11.92 -11.90 14.50
N PRO A 710 -12.56 -10.76 14.20
CA PRO A 710 -13.65 -10.67 13.23
C PRO A 710 -13.16 -10.70 11.78
N ILE A 711 -14.07 -10.84 10.80
CA ILE A 711 -13.72 -10.79 9.36
C ILE A 711 -13.12 -9.43 9.00
N VAL A 712 -13.70 -8.34 9.52
CA VAL A 712 -13.23 -6.96 9.29
C VAL A 712 -11.86 -6.65 9.91
N MET A 713 -11.23 -7.60 10.61
CA MET A 713 -9.84 -7.46 11.00
C MET A 713 -8.87 -7.70 9.81
N GLY A 714 -9.35 -8.39 8.77
CA GLY A 714 -8.66 -8.53 7.48
C GLY A 714 -7.21 -8.98 7.59
N SER A 715 -6.32 -8.32 6.85
CA SER A 715 -4.90 -8.69 6.76
C SER A 715 -4.17 -8.67 8.11
N ARG A 716 -4.66 -7.92 9.10
CA ARG A 716 -4.03 -7.89 10.44
C ARG A 716 -3.99 -9.27 11.10
N LEU A 717 -4.95 -10.15 10.80
CA LEU A 717 -4.95 -11.52 11.29
C LEU A 717 -3.70 -12.29 10.84
N SER A 718 -3.17 -11.99 9.65
CA SER A 718 -2.01 -12.68 9.08
C SER A 718 -0.73 -12.46 9.89
N TYR A 719 -0.59 -11.28 10.51
CA TYR A 719 0.57 -10.94 11.35
C TYR A 719 0.59 -11.69 12.69
N HIS A 720 -0.53 -12.27 13.10
CA HIS A 720 -0.66 -12.96 14.39
C HIS A 720 -0.82 -14.48 14.22
N ASP A 721 -1.58 -14.92 13.22
CA ASP A 721 -1.89 -16.33 12.94
C ASP A 721 -2.37 -16.45 11.49
N PHE A 722 -1.47 -16.81 10.57
CA PHE A 722 -1.81 -16.93 9.15
C PHE A 722 -2.95 -17.93 8.86
N GLN A 723 -3.05 -19.01 9.63
CA GLN A 723 -4.19 -19.93 9.51
C GLN A 723 -5.49 -19.29 10.01
N ALA A 724 -5.44 -18.35 10.96
CA ALA A 724 -6.63 -17.60 11.36
C ALA A 724 -7.08 -16.65 10.27
N TYR A 725 -6.14 -15.96 9.60
CA TYR A 725 -6.44 -15.16 8.41
C TYR A 725 -7.18 -16.00 7.35
N GLN A 726 -6.63 -17.16 6.99
CA GLN A 726 -7.28 -18.10 6.06
C GLN A 726 -8.65 -18.59 6.57
N SER A 727 -8.76 -18.95 7.85
CA SER A 727 -10.02 -19.47 8.41
C SER A 727 -11.12 -18.41 8.50
N ILE A 728 -10.76 -17.14 8.71
CA ILE A 728 -11.72 -16.06 8.98
C ILE A 728 -12.01 -15.28 7.70
N VAL A 729 -11.00 -14.75 7.02
CA VAL A 729 -11.15 -13.86 5.85
C VAL A 729 -11.62 -14.65 4.62
N TYR A 730 -11.29 -15.94 4.52
CA TYR A 730 -11.75 -16.81 3.43
C TYR A 730 -12.94 -17.65 3.87
N ASN A 731 -12.73 -18.58 4.81
CA ASN A 731 -13.72 -19.61 5.10
C ASN A 731 -14.94 -19.08 5.87
N LYS A 732 -14.75 -18.30 6.95
CA LYS A 732 -15.88 -17.69 7.69
C LYS A 732 -16.64 -16.71 6.80
N ALA A 733 -15.94 -15.91 5.98
CA ALA A 733 -16.57 -15.04 5.00
C ALA A 733 -17.39 -15.82 3.96
N ALA A 734 -16.84 -16.88 3.37
CA ALA A 734 -17.57 -17.73 2.42
C ALA A 734 -18.79 -18.41 3.06
N LEU A 735 -18.67 -18.93 4.29
CA LEU A 735 -19.80 -19.47 5.06
C LEU A 735 -20.89 -18.40 5.27
N ALA A 736 -20.50 -17.19 5.66
CA ALA A 736 -21.42 -16.07 5.83
C ALA A 736 -22.10 -15.69 4.50
N LEU A 737 -21.38 -15.72 3.38
CA LEU A 737 -21.96 -15.48 2.06
C LEU A 737 -22.96 -16.57 1.63
N PHE A 738 -22.67 -17.85 1.90
CA PHE A 738 -23.63 -18.93 1.68
C PHE A 738 -24.86 -18.79 2.58
N MET A 739 -24.68 -18.43 3.85
CA MET A 739 -25.80 -18.13 4.74
C MET A 739 -26.62 -16.94 4.24
N LEU A 740 -25.97 -15.88 3.76
CA LEU A 740 -26.67 -14.72 3.20
C LEU A 740 -27.45 -15.10 1.94
N GLN A 741 -26.85 -15.87 1.04
CA GLN A 741 -27.50 -16.42 -0.15
C GLN A 741 -28.72 -17.27 0.22
N ASP A 742 -28.61 -18.10 1.26
CA ASP A 742 -29.73 -18.87 1.77
C ASP A 742 -30.81 -17.97 2.40
N LEU A 743 -30.46 -16.87 3.06
CA LEU A 743 -31.43 -15.94 3.67
C LEU A 743 -32.24 -15.16 2.63
N ILE A 744 -31.58 -14.54 1.65
CA ILE A 744 -32.23 -13.63 0.68
C ILE A 744 -32.63 -14.32 -0.63
N GLY A 745 -32.20 -15.57 -0.83
CA GLY A 745 -32.43 -16.35 -2.04
C GLY A 745 -31.32 -16.18 -3.08
N ARG A 746 -31.06 -17.26 -3.83
CA ARG A 746 -29.95 -17.33 -4.79
C ARG A 746 -30.02 -16.29 -5.90
N GLU A 747 -31.18 -16.12 -6.53
CA GLU A 747 -31.34 -15.18 -7.64
C GLU A 747 -31.14 -13.72 -7.18
N THR A 748 -31.71 -13.36 -6.04
CA THR A 748 -31.54 -12.07 -5.37
C THR A 748 -30.07 -11.79 -5.03
N PHE A 749 -29.39 -12.78 -4.46
CA PHE A 749 -27.98 -12.68 -4.10
C PHE A 749 -27.09 -12.49 -5.33
N GLU A 750 -27.28 -13.29 -6.38
CA GLU A 750 -26.52 -13.15 -7.63
C GLU A 750 -26.84 -11.81 -8.33
N ALA A 751 -28.09 -11.32 -8.27
CA ALA A 751 -28.44 -9.98 -8.76
C ALA A 751 -27.73 -8.87 -7.98
N GLY A 752 -27.64 -9.01 -6.65
CA GLY A 752 -26.84 -8.13 -5.79
C GLY A 752 -25.36 -8.13 -6.16
N LEU A 753 -24.78 -9.31 -6.42
CA LEU A 753 -23.36 -9.43 -6.83
C LEU A 753 -23.11 -8.75 -8.18
N ARG A 754 -23.98 -8.95 -9.17
CA ARG A 754 -23.88 -8.27 -10.47
C ARG A 754 -23.98 -6.75 -10.31
N SER A 755 -24.96 -6.28 -9.54
CA SER A 755 -25.14 -4.85 -9.31
C SER A 755 -23.96 -4.24 -8.56
N PHE A 756 -23.40 -4.95 -7.58
CA PHE A 756 -22.20 -4.51 -6.86
C PHE A 756 -20.99 -4.44 -7.79
N PHE A 757 -20.75 -5.49 -8.57
CA PHE A 757 -19.64 -5.52 -9.54
C PHE A 757 -19.74 -4.38 -10.55
N GLU A 758 -20.88 -4.20 -11.22
CA GLU A 758 -21.03 -3.16 -12.24
C GLU A 758 -20.89 -1.74 -11.66
N LYS A 759 -21.39 -1.50 -10.44
CA LYS A 759 -21.30 -0.18 -9.79
C LYS A 759 -19.89 0.17 -9.34
N HIS A 760 -19.10 -0.81 -8.91
CA HIS A 760 -17.77 -0.62 -8.34
C HIS A 760 -16.63 -1.08 -9.25
N LYS A 761 -16.95 -1.44 -10.50
CA LYS A 761 -15.96 -1.89 -11.49
C LYS A 761 -14.86 -0.84 -11.66
N PHE A 762 -13.62 -1.30 -11.52
CA PHE A 762 -12.40 -0.50 -11.54
C PHE A 762 -12.35 0.60 -10.48
N ARG A 763 -12.84 0.28 -9.27
CA ARG A 763 -12.75 1.11 -8.07
C ARG A 763 -12.50 0.25 -6.85
N ALA A 764 -11.92 0.85 -5.83
CA ALA A 764 -11.90 0.26 -4.50
C ALA A 764 -13.30 0.37 -3.86
N ALA A 765 -13.74 -0.71 -3.21
CA ALA A 765 -15.04 -0.76 -2.54
C ALA A 765 -14.90 -1.01 -1.03
N ARG A 766 -15.88 -0.50 -0.28
CA ARG A 766 -16.02 -0.75 1.16
C ARG A 766 -17.04 -1.84 1.43
N THR A 767 -16.89 -2.53 2.56
CA THR A 767 -17.84 -3.51 3.10
C THR A 767 -19.25 -2.91 3.17
N ALA A 768 -19.38 -1.65 3.58
CA ALA A 768 -20.67 -0.96 3.65
C ALA A 768 -21.37 -0.83 2.29
N GLU A 769 -20.61 -0.70 1.19
CA GLU A 769 -21.16 -0.62 -0.17
C GLU A 769 -21.64 -1.98 -0.67
N PHE A 770 -20.95 -3.06 -0.30
CA PHE A 770 -21.42 -4.42 -0.54
C PHE A 770 -22.72 -4.69 0.22
N ILE A 771 -22.80 -4.31 1.50
CA ILE A 771 -24.02 -4.43 2.30
C ILE A 771 -25.17 -3.69 1.62
N ALA A 772 -24.96 -2.43 1.24
CA ALA A 772 -25.97 -1.62 0.56
C ALA A 772 -26.44 -2.25 -0.77
N ALA A 773 -25.56 -2.90 -1.53
CA ALA A 773 -25.95 -3.61 -2.75
C ALA A 773 -26.83 -4.85 -2.45
N MET A 774 -26.51 -5.61 -1.40
CA MET A 774 -27.32 -6.76 -0.97
C MET A 774 -28.67 -6.34 -0.40
N GLU A 775 -28.72 -5.27 0.39
CA GLU A 775 -29.96 -4.69 0.92
C GLU A 775 -30.83 -4.13 -0.21
N SER A 776 -30.23 -3.41 -1.16
CA SER A 776 -30.96 -2.89 -2.32
C SER A 776 -31.53 -4.00 -3.21
N ALA A 777 -30.83 -5.13 -3.35
CA ALA A 777 -31.34 -6.27 -4.14
C ALA A 777 -32.44 -7.04 -3.40
N SER A 778 -32.33 -7.19 -2.08
CA SER A 778 -33.24 -8.01 -1.28
C SER A 778 -34.44 -7.26 -0.69
N GLY A 779 -34.34 -5.94 -0.53
CA GLY A 779 -35.30 -5.13 0.23
C GLY A 779 -35.29 -5.40 1.74
N GLN A 780 -34.27 -6.07 2.28
CA GLN A 780 -34.15 -6.42 3.71
C GLN A 780 -33.07 -5.58 4.40
N ASP A 781 -33.24 -5.31 5.70
CA ASP A 781 -32.17 -4.76 6.56
C ASP A 781 -31.23 -5.90 6.96
N LEU A 782 -29.96 -5.81 6.56
CA LEU A 782 -28.96 -6.84 6.78
C LEU A 782 -27.95 -6.44 7.87
N LYS A 783 -28.12 -5.29 8.53
CA LYS A 783 -27.15 -4.76 9.48
C LYS A 783 -26.84 -5.73 10.62
N ALA A 784 -27.86 -6.35 11.21
CA ALA A 784 -27.68 -7.30 12.32
C ALA A 784 -26.93 -8.57 11.87
N PHE A 785 -27.18 -9.04 10.64
CA PHE A 785 -26.45 -10.16 10.05
C PHE A 785 -24.95 -9.84 9.92
N PHE A 786 -24.60 -8.70 9.32
CA PHE A 786 -23.20 -8.31 9.16
C PHE A 786 -22.52 -7.98 10.50
N GLN A 787 -23.22 -7.38 11.45
CA GLN A 787 -22.68 -7.13 12.79
C GLN A 787 -22.30 -8.43 13.51
N GLY A 788 -23.13 -9.46 13.41
CA GLY A 788 -22.83 -10.78 13.97
C GLY A 788 -21.70 -11.48 13.24
N TRP A 789 -21.81 -11.65 11.92
CA TRP A 789 -20.89 -12.52 11.17
C TRP A 789 -19.57 -11.87 10.77
N PHE A 790 -19.58 -10.56 10.48
CA PHE A 790 -18.40 -9.85 9.96
C PHE A 790 -17.67 -9.04 11.03
N SER A 791 -18.39 -8.42 11.96
CA SER A 791 -17.82 -7.53 12.97
C SER A 791 -17.51 -8.20 14.31
N SER A 792 -17.88 -9.48 14.50
CA SER A 792 -17.62 -10.23 15.74
C SER A 792 -16.66 -11.41 15.55
N TRP A 793 -15.80 -11.64 16.55
CA TRP A 793 -14.97 -12.84 16.67
C TRP A 793 -15.74 -14.03 17.26
N GLU A 794 -16.91 -13.78 17.86
CA GLU A 794 -17.73 -14.83 18.45
C GLU A 794 -18.40 -15.70 17.38
N LEU A 795 -18.91 -16.85 17.83
CA LEU A 795 -19.74 -17.78 17.07
C LEU A 795 -20.95 -18.17 17.92
N PRO A 796 -22.09 -18.50 17.30
CA PRO A 796 -23.30 -18.85 18.04
C PRO A 796 -23.11 -20.14 18.85
N GLU A 797 -23.67 -20.14 20.06
CA GLU A 797 -23.94 -21.35 20.83
C GLU A 797 -25.46 -21.55 20.87
N VAL A 798 -25.93 -22.64 20.27
CA VAL A 798 -27.35 -22.90 20.00
C VAL A 798 -27.76 -24.21 20.67
N ARG A 799 -28.85 -24.15 21.43
CA ARG A 799 -29.51 -25.32 21.98
C ARG A 799 -30.75 -25.62 21.16
N THR A 800 -30.90 -26.87 20.74
CA THR A 800 -32.08 -27.33 19.99
C THR A 800 -32.79 -28.45 20.70
N THR A 801 -34.07 -28.27 20.98
CA THR A 801 -34.95 -29.31 21.52
C THR A 801 -36.14 -29.48 20.61
N TRP A 802 -36.70 -30.68 20.51
CA TRP A 802 -37.91 -30.90 19.74
C TRP A 802 -38.82 -31.93 20.41
N THR A 803 -40.11 -31.82 20.16
CA THR A 803 -41.13 -32.78 20.59
C THR A 803 -41.90 -33.29 19.38
N GLU A 804 -42.49 -34.48 19.50
CA GLU A 804 -43.36 -35.06 18.47
C GLU A 804 -44.79 -35.15 18.99
N THR A 805 -45.74 -34.70 18.18
CA THR A 805 -47.18 -34.77 18.47
C THR A 805 -47.90 -35.42 17.29
N PRO A 806 -48.62 -36.54 17.47
CA PRO A 806 -49.48 -37.10 16.43
C PRO A 806 -50.55 -36.09 16.00
N VAL A 807 -50.75 -35.92 14.69
CA VAL A 807 -51.78 -35.05 14.09
C VAL A 807 -52.50 -35.83 12.97
N PRO A 808 -53.72 -35.44 12.55
CA PRO A 808 -54.47 -36.18 11.52
C PRO A 808 -53.68 -36.41 10.22
N GLU A 809 -52.81 -35.47 9.84
CA GLU A 809 -51.97 -35.51 8.65
C GLU A 809 -50.64 -36.26 8.84
N GLY A 810 -50.36 -36.78 10.05
CA GLY A 810 -49.15 -37.54 10.38
C GLY A 810 -48.58 -37.22 11.77
N VAL A 811 -47.36 -36.68 11.82
CA VAL A 811 -46.66 -36.30 13.06
C VAL A 811 -46.14 -34.87 12.90
N ARG A 812 -46.52 -33.99 13.83
CA ARG A 812 -45.97 -32.64 13.95
C ARG A 812 -44.74 -32.67 14.86
N LEU A 813 -43.64 -32.12 14.37
CA LEU A 813 -42.40 -31.93 15.11
C LEU A 813 -42.29 -30.45 15.50
N ASP A 814 -42.31 -30.17 16.81
CA ASP A 814 -42.23 -28.83 17.34
C ASP A 814 -40.80 -28.60 17.86
N PHE A 815 -40.00 -27.85 17.11
CA PHE A 815 -38.63 -27.46 17.43
C PHE A 815 -38.60 -26.16 18.22
N ARG A 816 -37.78 -26.11 19.26
CA ARG A 816 -37.36 -24.89 19.94
C ARG A 816 -35.86 -24.72 19.76
N VAL A 817 -35.45 -23.62 19.13
CA VAL A 817 -34.07 -23.27 18.84
C VAL A 817 -33.71 -22.04 19.66
N THR A 818 -32.80 -22.17 20.64
CA THR A 818 -32.42 -21.09 21.54
C THR A 818 -30.96 -20.72 21.35
N GLN A 819 -30.69 -19.44 21.08
CA GLN A 819 -29.35 -18.88 21.07
C GLN A 819 -28.89 -18.61 22.50
N VAL A 820 -28.00 -19.45 23.03
CA VAL A 820 -27.47 -19.39 24.41
C VAL A 820 -26.40 -18.31 24.55
N LYS A 821 -25.55 -18.17 23.52
CA LYS A 821 -24.50 -17.16 23.49
C LYS A 821 -24.41 -16.53 22.11
N GLY A 822 -24.42 -15.19 22.12
CA GLY A 822 -24.32 -14.35 20.93
C GLY A 822 -25.64 -14.33 20.17
N ARG A 823 -26.09 -13.14 19.79
CA ARG A 823 -27.25 -12.99 18.91
C ARG A 823 -26.75 -12.94 17.47
N PHE A 824 -27.13 -13.93 16.68
CA PHE A 824 -26.82 -14.02 15.26
C PHE A 824 -28.12 -14.22 14.47
N ILE A 825 -28.09 -13.80 13.20
CA ILE A 825 -29.12 -14.13 12.22
C ILE A 825 -28.54 -15.19 11.28
N PHE A 826 -29.18 -16.35 11.15
CA PHE A 826 -28.69 -17.39 10.23
C PHE A 826 -29.78 -18.36 9.75
N PRO A 827 -29.61 -18.96 8.56
CA PRO A 827 -30.45 -20.05 8.11
C PRO A 827 -29.98 -21.38 8.74
N LEU A 828 -30.89 -22.04 9.44
CA LEU A 828 -30.69 -23.35 10.06
C LEU A 828 -31.38 -24.45 9.23
N TRP A 829 -30.59 -25.40 8.75
CA TRP A 829 -31.09 -26.57 8.04
C TRP A 829 -31.41 -27.71 9.00
N ILE A 830 -32.61 -28.25 8.90
CA ILE A 830 -33.08 -29.45 9.61
C ILE A 830 -33.28 -30.56 8.57
N GLU A 831 -32.51 -31.63 8.70
CA GLU A 831 -32.62 -32.83 7.85
C GLU A 831 -33.35 -33.93 8.61
N TRP A 832 -34.25 -34.61 7.92
CA TRP A 832 -34.97 -35.78 8.46
C TRP A 832 -34.90 -36.94 7.47
N THR A 833 -34.86 -38.16 8.00
CA THR A 833 -34.87 -39.40 7.22
C THR A 833 -36.04 -40.26 7.66
N ARG A 834 -36.73 -40.89 6.70
CA ARG A 834 -37.90 -41.74 6.91
C ARG A 834 -37.98 -42.79 5.81
N ALA A 835 -37.97 -44.09 6.17
CA ALA A 835 -38.18 -45.19 5.23
C ALA A 835 -37.31 -45.11 3.95
N GLY A 836 -36.07 -44.63 4.09
CA GLY A 836 -35.15 -44.39 2.97
C GLY A 836 -35.29 -43.04 2.26
N GLU A 837 -36.36 -42.28 2.50
CA GLU A 837 -36.53 -40.90 2.00
C GLU A 837 -35.81 -39.92 2.93
N THR A 838 -35.14 -38.92 2.36
CA THR A 838 -34.51 -37.82 3.12
C THR A 838 -35.12 -36.49 2.67
N GLY A 839 -35.51 -35.67 3.62
CA GLY A 839 -35.99 -34.31 3.38
C GLY A 839 -35.21 -33.28 4.19
N ARG A 840 -35.24 -32.03 3.73
CA ARG A 840 -34.59 -30.90 4.39
C ARG A 840 -35.52 -29.70 4.45
N THR A 841 -35.51 -29.02 5.59
CA THR A 841 -36.25 -27.78 5.82
C THR A 841 -35.29 -26.72 6.32
N LYS A 842 -35.36 -25.53 5.74
CA LYS A 842 -34.62 -24.35 6.18
C LYS A 842 -35.50 -23.50 7.08
N VAL A 843 -34.93 -23.05 8.18
CA VAL A 843 -35.53 -22.12 9.14
C VAL A 843 -34.62 -20.92 9.28
N VAL A 844 -35.15 -19.71 9.39
CA VAL A 844 -34.35 -18.54 9.76
C VAL A 844 -34.38 -18.40 11.28
N VAL A 845 -33.22 -18.28 11.90
CA VAL A 845 -33.07 -17.97 13.33
C VAL A 845 -32.61 -16.52 13.43
N ASP A 846 -33.42 -15.65 14.03
CA ASP A 846 -33.15 -14.22 14.25
C ASP A 846 -33.34 -13.85 15.73
N GLU A 847 -34.31 -14.49 16.36
CA GLU A 847 -34.65 -14.23 17.74
C GLU A 847 -33.78 -15.01 18.72
N THR A 848 -33.86 -14.64 20.00
CA THR A 848 -33.17 -15.39 21.06
C THR A 848 -33.71 -16.81 21.17
N THR A 849 -35.00 -16.99 20.89
CA THR A 849 -35.64 -18.31 20.78
C THR A 849 -36.63 -18.31 19.63
N GLU A 850 -36.48 -19.30 18.76
CA GLU A 850 -37.31 -19.54 17.59
C GLU A 850 -38.10 -20.84 17.84
N GLU A 851 -39.41 -20.83 17.58
CA GLU A 851 -40.25 -22.02 17.65
C GLU A 851 -40.78 -22.37 16.25
N ILE A 852 -40.57 -23.61 15.82
CA ILE A 852 -40.88 -24.06 14.46
C ILE A 852 -41.61 -25.39 14.51
N SER A 853 -42.72 -25.48 13.78
CA SER A 853 -43.46 -26.73 13.60
C SER A 853 -43.27 -27.27 12.18
N LEU A 854 -42.93 -28.56 12.07
CA LEU A 854 -42.86 -29.30 10.81
C LEU A 854 -43.82 -30.48 10.87
N THR A 855 -44.79 -30.56 9.96
CA THR A 855 -45.67 -31.74 9.85
C THR A 855 -45.12 -32.71 8.82
N LEU A 856 -44.87 -33.95 9.25
CA LEU A 856 -44.44 -35.04 8.40
C LEU A 856 -45.55 -36.10 8.31
N PRO A 857 -45.75 -36.79 7.17
CA PRO A 857 -46.83 -37.78 7.04
C PRO A 857 -46.64 -39.02 7.94
N ARG A 858 -45.42 -39.25 8.41
CA ARG A 858 -45.07 -40.31 9.39
C ARG A 858 -43.89 -39.84 10.25
N ARG A 859 -43.71 -40.50 11.39
CA ARG A 859 -42.58 -40.29 12.29
C ARG A 859 -41.23 -40.46 11.57
N PRO A 860 -40.27 -39.54 11.75
CA PRO A 860 -38.93 -39.68 11.20
C PRO A 860 -38.10 -40.71 11.99
N GLU A 861 -37.21 -41.41 11.30
CA GLU A 861 -36.22 -42.33 11.92
C GLU A 861 -35.02 -41.57 12.49
N LYS A 862 -34.65 -40.47 11.83
CA LYS A 862 -33.50 -39.65 12.20
C LYS A 862 -33.79 -38.19 11.92
N ILE A 863 -33.38 -37.33 12.85
CA ILE A 863 -33.38 -35.86 12.69
C ILE A 863 -31.95 -35.38 12.92
N ARG A 864 -31.48 -34.47 12.06
CA ARG A 864 -30.18 -33.83 12.17
C ARG A 864 -30.34 -32.32 12.00
N VAL A 865 -29.99 -31.58 13.04
CA VAL A 865 -29.91 -30.13 12.99
C VAL A 865 -28.52 -29.72 12.49
N ASN A 866 -28.47 -28.77 11.56
CA ASN A 866 -27.25 -28.26 10.92
C ASN A 866 -26.35 -29.40 10.37
N PRO A 867 -26.90 -30.31 9.52
CA PRO A 867 -26.25 -31.57 9.13
C PRO A 867 -24.92 -31.39 8.37
N ASP A 868 -24.78 -30.26 7.69
CA ASP A 868 -23.62 -29.91 6.86
C ASP A 868 -22.68 -28.92 7.53
N LYS A 869 -22.99 -28.50 8.78
CA LYS A 869 -22.25 -27.45 9.49
C LYS A 869 -22.19 -26.14 8.68
N ALA A 870 -23.25 -25.83 7.93
CA ALA A 870 -23.36 -24.59 7.15
C ALA A 870 -23.30 -23.35 8.06
N VAL A 871 -23.80 -23.47 9.29
CA VAL A 871 -23.64 -22.47 10.35
C VAL A 871 -22.49 -22.91 11.27
N PRO A 872 -21.36 -22.20 11.33
CA PRO A 872 -20.28 -22.55 12.25
C PRO A 872 -20.65 -22.16 13.68
N GLY A 873 -20.36 -23.03 14.65
CA GLY A 873 -20.71 -22.80 16.05
C GLY A 873 -21.04 -24.07 16.81
N LYS A 874 -21.44 -23.91 18.07
CA LYS A 874 -21.83 -25.05 18.91
C LYS A 874 -23.33 -25.27 18.80
N PHE A 875 -23.73 -26.49 18.45
CA PHE A 875 -25.12 -26.92 18.37
C PHE A 875 -25.30 -28.15 19.26
N THR A 876 -26.15 -28.04 20.28
CA THR A 876 -26.41 -29.09 21.28
C THR A 876 -27.87 -29.51 21.32
#